data_AF-A0A7K3KZA6-F1
#
_entry.id   AF-A0A7K3KZA6-F1
#
_cell.length_a   1.000
_cell.length_b   1.000
_cell.length_c   1.000
_cell.angle_alpha   90.00
_cell.angle_beta   90.00
_cell.angle_gamma   90.00
#
_symmetry.space_group_name_H-M   'P 1'
#
loop_
_entity.id
_entity.type
_entity.pdbx_description
1 polymer ?
#
loop_
_entity_poly.entity_id
_entity_poly.type
_entity_poly.pdbx_seq_one_letter_code
_entity_poly.pdbx_strand_id
1 'polypeptide(L)'
;MTRHVSSARRPRAASSRRLTRALAALCAVCALALPLAAFATSPAYDPAGIKDANRYQLVLVVRFAGDTIGDGDTGLNRPGYSANTEWSYQFGTTLNGVPAGTAASPTLYSYLKEVSGGKVRLKSVTPQADEATGRVAYLTLPNSRAYYEKFGSGGSEVLAADAVAAFNATYKTFDVGVLDGDGDGTADNLLVIPEVGNDAPKDGASPLWPRRSDIGSETYLVGGGSRVRAVGFTLVDTSHLQGAGTVIHETIHAFGAKDLYRAGSFVESAGGKPVGVWDIMAQHGGSKLMRPLVITLQDCGWASLGEVSAGTHTLYAPGSGKPQAVMFKSPLSDSEYFVAEFRKANTNIGDLSALDTSDGTPSTIGGSGLIVYRVNPPHKETGNGNKGDKDYVYVFRPGETTANDGVRGDGAGDVRNAQLSASGRKSLGTAEMDKGLADGAITYSSGQNSGIVVTVKSQAADSITFEVAYPDYDASGIWQMVTNADGSNPLPTSGIIGARVTSDGSKAYVLTSAGTASSFTTRLFTYDGASWASLGVIAQGPDAYGLCVLNGTPYVLLSDHSNLIVKAYGSGVWREVARVAASNSTPAIGVAGGKVYVFADRSDGQSRLYALEGSALREQAGGAPCGHPTNPVIAEVAGKPTVICGNFARNEATSQKTGAWTHEDGAWTLKTLWDLSATSVSAAVSGSATYALLANQDGATAVMSLVAGSGSKTTNLGDALPKTMTASLAARGGVLYAAVTERGAFNPVRVYHAPAADCSRWTPLGASVAANASGSDVALLDDKVYCAAYDSVSGTVSLRRYQAPDVSGPTAISIASAAVTGVTSKTYDGTAKTQNIAVTVSGVKLVQGADYTVSYASNVNAGTATMTLTGKGHYTGKKTVPFTINRANLKAASIAAIPNQTYTGAALRPAPTVTLGGKRVDPANYAVSYANNVKAGTATVTVTARSANYQGSRSATFKIVAPAPPKPDKPTTPTTPTTPTTPPKPTTPTTPPAPSEPQMPACAPGWQNVGGTWYYGTPAGVRATGWVAVGGTWYYLDPATGAMRIGWVNDRGTWYFLHGSGAMATGWLNLGGTWYWLEGSGAMATGWRWVGGAWYYLHGSGAMAVGWANVGGTWYYLHGSGAMATGWLRTGGAWYYLHGSGAMATGWLNLGGTWYYLYGSGAMAASTWVGDYYLTGSGAMATNTWIGPWRVGADGRWIR
;
A
#
# COMPACT_ATOMS: atom_id res chain seq x y z
N MET A 1 -47.75 25.18 -37.81
CA MET A 1 -48.30 26.44 -37.24
C MET A 1 -49.15 26.09 -36.02
N THR A 2 -49.34 27.03 -35.07
CA THR A 2 -50.40 27.12 -34.03
C THR A 2 -50.73 25.87 -33.17
N ARG A 3 -50.66 25.88 -31.81
CA ARG A 3 -51.42 26.67 -30.80
C ARG A 3 -52.95 26.39 -30.83
N HIS A 4 -53.70 26.29 -29.72
CA HIS A 4 -53.43 26.28 -28.26
C HIS A 4 -54.75 26.02 -27.47
N VAL A 5 -54.70 25.36 -26.28
CA VAL A 5 -55.45 25.74 -25.02
C VAL A 5 -57.01 25.58 -25.06
N SER A 6 -57.86 25.40 -24.00
CA SER A 6 -57.81 25.50 -22.50
C SER A 6 -58.93 24.70 -21.78
N SER A 7 -58.64 24.16 -20.58
CA SER A 7 -59.52 24.12 -19.35
C SER A 7 -60.84 23.29 -19.38
N ALA A 8 -61.55 22.90 -18.30
CA ALA A 8 -61.39 22.77 -16.81
C ALA A 8 -62.50 21.77 -16.33
N ARG A 9 -62.71 21.29 -15.08
CA ARG A 9 -62.35 21.61 -13.66
C ARG A 9 -61.87 20.30 -12.97
N ARG A 10 -61.28 20.19 -11.75
CA ARG A 10 -61.35 20.82 -10.40
C ARG A 10 -62.59 20.48 -9.55
N PRO A 11 -62.51 20.50 -8.18
CA PRO A 11 -61.35 20.69 -7.28
C PRO A 11 -60.92 19.32 -6.66
N ARG A 12 -60.47 19.05 -5.40
CA ARG A 12 -60.05 19.68 -4.09
C ARG A 12 -59.13 18.60 -3.43
N ALA A 13 -58.23 18.77 -2.44
CA ALA A 13 -57.42 19.85 -1.83
C ALA A 13 -56.27 19.12 -1.07
N ALA A 14 -55.00 19.55 -1.02
CA ALA A 14 -54.40 20.82 -0.54
C ALA A 14 -54.57 21.02 0.99
N SER A 15 -53.62 21.61 1.73
CA SER A 15 -52.61 22.62 1.34
C SER A 15 -51.36 22.66 2.24
N SER A 16 -50.51 23.69 2.08
CA SER A 16 -49.37 24.03 2.96
C SER A 16 -49.18 25.56 3.05
N ARG A 17 -48.34 26.02 4.01
CA ARG A 17 -47.61 27.32 4.11
C ARG A 17 -48.13 28.51 4.98
N ARG A 18 -47.25 28.89 5.95
CA ARG A 18 -46.65 30.23 6.23
C ARG A 18 -47.46 31.36 6.95
N LEU A 19 -46.68 32.41 7.36
CA LEU A 19 -47.02 33.80 7.78
C LEU A 19 -47.27 34.00 9.31
N THR A 20 -46.74 35.01 10.06
CA THR A 20 -45.63 36.01 9.87
C THR A 20 -45.06 36.49 11.25
N ARG A 21 -44.09 37.44 11.24
CA ARG A 21 -43.42 38.18 12.36
C ARG A 21 -44.41 38.90 13.33
N ALA A 22 -44.07 39.45 14.52
CA ALA A 22 -42.79 40.00 15.03
C ALA A 22 -42.70 40.17 16.59
N LEU A 23 -41.55 40.72 17.07
CA LEU A 23 -41.27 41.44 18.34
C LEU A 23 -40.88 40.70 19.67
N ALA A 24 -39.57 40.80 19.97
CA ALA A 24 -38.90 41.23 21.23
C ALA A 24 -38.73 40.33 22.49
N ALA A 25 -37.46 40.27 22.95
CA ALA A 25 -36.94 40.13 24.34
C ALA A 25 -37.15 38.78 25.10
N LEU A 26 -36.25 38.28 25.97
CA LEU A 26 -34.87 38.66 26.35
C LEU A 26 -34.10 37.43 26.90
N CYS A 27 -32.78 37.31 26.64
CA CYS A 27 -31.73 36.51 27.35
C CYS A 27 -31.93 34.99 27.68
N ALA A 28 -30.90 34.16 27.92
CA ALA A 28 -29.51 34.02 27.43
C ALA A 28 -28.84 32.77 28.10
N VAL A 29 -27.65 32.37 27.62
CA VAL A 29 -26.65 31.43 28.22
C VAL A 29 -26.71 29.95 27.76
N CYS A 30 -25.54 29.32 27.68
CA CYS A 30 -25.19 28.15 26.87
C CYS A 30 -24.95 26.86 27.67
N ALA A 31 -25.06 25.69 27.01
CA ALA A 31 -24.26 24.49 27.35
C ALA A 31 -24.11 23.48 26.19
N LEU A 32 -22.87 23.36 25.68
CA LEU A 32 -22.17 22.16 25.19
C LEU A 32 -22.95 20.95 24.63
N ALA A 33 -22.70 20.64 23.35
CA ALA A 33 -22.60 19.26 22.84
C ALA A 33 -21.48 19.18 21.78
N LEU A 34 -20.58 18.19 21.89
CA LEU A 34 -19.47 17.95 20.95
C LEU A 34 -19.39 16.46 20.61
N PRO A 35 -19.55 16.06 19.33
CA PRO A 35 -19.06 14.77 18.83
C PRO A 35 -17.58 14.87 18.42
N LEU A 36 -16.87 13.74 18.45
CA LEU A 36 -15.45 13.68 18.06
C LEU A 36 -15.28 13.91 16.56
N ALA A 37 -14.29 14.73 16.18
CA ALA A 37 -13.83 14.82 14.79
C ALA A 37 -13.04 13.56 14.41
N ALA A 38 -13.39 12.94 13.29
CA ALA A 38 -12.54 11.93 12.65
C ALA A 38 -11.35 12.62 11.95
N PHE A 39 -10.20 11.96 11.90
CA PHE A 39 -9.06 12.41 11.10
C PHE A 39 -9.36 12.24 9.61
N ALA A 40 -9.91 13.27 8.98
CA ALA A 40 -9.95 13.37 7.53
C ALA A 40 -8.56 13.78 7.01
N THR A 41 -8.08 13.08 5.97
CA THR A 41 -7.06 13.63 5.08
C THR A 41 -7.60 14.88 4.38
N SER A 42 -6.73 15.80 4.00
CA SER A 42 -7.09 17.01 3.23
C SER A 42 -8.01 16.66 2.04
N PRO A 43 -9.08 17.43 1.77
CA PRO A 43 -9.72 17.35 0.48
C PRO A 43 -8.69 17.74 -0.60
N ALA A 44 -8.66 17.00 -1.69
CA ALA A 44 -8.00 17.46 -2.90
C ALA A 44 -8.82 18.61 -3.53
N TYR A 45 -8.17 19.40 -4.40
CA TYR A 45 -8.83 20.37 -5.27
C TYR A 45 -10.02 19.72 -6.00
N ASP A 46 -11.20 20.34 -5.92
CA ASP A 46 -12.42 19.87 -6.60
C ASP A 46 -12.64 20.59 -7.94
N PRO A 47 -12.28 19.98 -9.09
CA PRO A 47 -12.48 20.59 -10.40
C PRO A 47 -13.95 20.68 -10.83
N ALA A 48 -14.90 20.07 -10.10
CA ALA A 48 -16.33 20.12 -10.45
C ALA A 48 -17.05 21.39 -9.95
N GLY A 49 -16.43 22.16 -9.05
CA GLY A 49 -17.06 23.35 -8.43
C GLY A 49 -17.07 24.64 -9.27
N ILE A 50 -16.41 24.66 -10.44
CA ILE A 50 -16.06 25.89 -11.15
C ILE A 50 -17.30 26.64 -11.68
N LYS A 51 -17.52 27.86 -11.16
CA LYS A 51 -18.37 28.92 -11.73
C LYS A 51 -17.48 30.08 -12.19
N ASP A 52 -18.03 30.97 -13.04
CA ASP A 52 -17.34 32.13 -13.63
C ASP A 52 -16.95 33.24 -12.63
N ALA A 53 -16.08 32.93 -11.66
CA ALA A 53 -15.48 33.89 -10.75
C ALA A 53 -14.06 34.28 -11.18
N ASN A 54 -13.64 35.50 -10.84
CA ASN A 54 -12.22 35.84 -10.86
C ASN A 54 -11.58 35.22 -9.61
N ARG A 55 -10.46 34.50 -9.80
CA ARG A 55 -9.65 34.00 -8.67
C ARG A 55 -8.57 35.02 -8.33
N TYR A 56 -8.10 35.04 -7.09
CA TYR A 56 -7.11 36.02 -6.64
C TYR A 56 -5.83 35.38 -6.09
N GLN A 57 -4.69 36.00 -6.36
CA GLN A 57 -3.41 35.60 -5.77
C GLN A 57 -2.93 36.71 -4.84
N LEU A 58 -2.89 36.48 -3.53
CA LEU A 58 -2.24 37.44 -2.63
C LEU A 58 -0.73 37.39 -2.85
N VAL A 59 -0.11 38.54 -3.10
CA VAL A 59 1.34 38.67 -3.27
C VAL A 59 1.93 39.29 -2.01
N LEU A 60 2.79 38.53 -1.32
CA LEU A 60 3.53 38.96 -0.14
C LEU A 60 5.02 39.08 -0.49
N VAL A 61 5.49 40.30 -0.73
CA VAL A 61 6.93 40.58 -0.78
C VAL A 61 7.46 40.68 0.64
N VAL A 62 8.60 40.04 0.93
CA VAL A 62 9.14 39.91 2.28
C VAL A 62 10.64 40.12 2.33
N ARG A 63 11.12 40.70 3.43
CA ARG A 63 12.56 40.85 3.72
C ARG A 63 12.91 40.27 5.09
N PHE A 64 14.17 39.88 5.28
CA PHE A 64 14.62 39.18 6.49
C PHE A 64 14.93 40.14 7.66
N ALA A 65 14.81 39.64 8.91
CA ALA A 65 15.18 40.41 10.08
C ALA A 65 16.67 40.76 10.08
N GLY A 66 16.98 42.04 10.24
CA GLY A 66 18.35 42.56 10.21
C GLY A 66 18.96 42.69 8.81
N ASP A 67 18.17 42.52 7.75
CA ASP A 67 18.61 42.82 6.40
C ASP A 67 18.56 44.33 6.13
N THR A 68 19.70 44.90 5.78
CA THR A 68 19.92 46.29 5.38
C THR A 68 20.59 46.38 4.00
N ILE A 69 20.64 45.27 3.25
CA ILE A 69 21.43 45.12 2.03
C ILE A 69 20.68 45.71 0.82
N GLY A 70 20.31 46.98 0.95
CA GLY A 70 19.92 47.80 -0.19
C GLY A 70 19.09 49.03 0.13
N ASP A 71 18.30 49.01 1.19
CA ASP A 71 17.22 49.98 1.37
C ASP A 71 17.67 51.41 1.71
N GLY A 72 18.95 51.61 2.03
CA GLY A 72 19.49 52.92 2.42
C GLY A 72 18.80 53.49 3.66
N ASP A 73 18.40 52.61 4.59
CA ASP A 73 17.55 52.91 5.76
C ASP A 73 16.12 53.40 5.42
N THR A 74 15.66 53.28 4.16
CA THR A 74 14.33 53.74 3.71
C THR A 74 13.25 52.66 3.65
N GLY A 75 13.61 51.37 3.76
CA GLY A 75 12.69 50.24 3.53
C GLY A 75 12.41 49.90 2.05
N LEU A 76 13.12 50.47 1.08
CA LEU A 76 12.89 50.31 -0.37
C LEU A 76 14.20 50.05 -1.16
N ASN A 77 14.26 48.94 -1.91
CA ASN A 77 15.21 48.51 -2.97
C ASN A 77 16.68 49.00 -3.03
N ARG A 78 17.59 48.03 -3.26
CA ARG A 78 19.04 48.18 -3.45
C ARG A 78 19.48 49.11 -4.60
N PRO A 79 20.48 49.99 -4.40
CA PRO A 79 21.06 50.79 -5.48
C PRO A 79 21.83 49.92 -6.47
N GLY A 80 21.43 49.99 -7.73
CA GLY A 80 21.98 49.24 -8.86
C GLY A 80 21.09 49.35 -10.10
N TYR A 81 19.78 49.47 -9.89
CA TYR A 81 18.76 49.76 -10.90
C TYR A 81 17.97 51.03 -10.48
N SER A 82 17.24 51.67 -11.40
CA SER A 82 16.71 53.04 -11.19
C SER A 82 15.41 53.05 -10.35
N ALA A 83 15.53 53.60 -9.14
CA ALA A 83 14.67 53.27 -8.00
C ALA A 83 13.24 53.88 -7.94
N ASN A 84 12.52 54.06 -9.05
CA ASN A 84 11.14 54.62 -9.02
C ASN A 84 10.10 53.98 -9.98
N THR A 85 10.39 52.90 -10.71
CA THR A 85 9.41 52.31 -11.66
C THR A 85 9.32 50.78 -11.71
N GLU A 86 10.35 50.04 -11.26
CA GLU A 86 10.48 48.61 -11.59
C GLU A 86 9.45 47.67 -10.93
N TRP A 87 8.93 47.98 -9.74
CA TRP A 87 8.00 47.07 -9.05
C TRP A 87 6.60 47.05 -9.67
N SER A 88 6.01 48.22 -9.91
CA SER A 88 4.75 48.31 -10.66
C SER A 88 4.94 47.87 -12.11
N TYR A 89 6.15 48.02 -12.68
CA TYR A 89 6.48 47.39 -13.96
C TYR A 89 6.41 45.87 -13.85
N GLN A 90 7.13 45.20 -12.92
CA GLN A 90 7.10 43.73 -12.80
C GLN A 90 5.71 43.16 -12.46
N PHE A 91 4.97 43.73 -11.50
CA PHE A 91 3.62 43.24 -11.19
C PHE A 91 2.61 43.52 -12.30
N GLY A 92 2.80 44.59 -13.08
CA GLY A 92 2.08 44.84 -14.32
C GLY A 92 2.46 43.87 -15.44
N THR A 93 3.73 43.78 -15.83
CA THR A 93 4.20 43.01 -17.00
C THR A 93 4.23 41.50 -16.79
N THR A 94 4.48 41.04 -15.57
CA THR A 94 4.72 39.60 -15.30
C THR A 94 3.48 38.93 -14.72
N LEU A 95 2.68 39.63 -13.90
CA LEU A 95 1.49 39.05 -13.25
C LEU A 95 0.18 39.43 -13.95
N ASN A 96 -0.22 40.72 -13.90
CA ASN A 96 -1.61 41.13 -14.16
C ASN A 96 -1.93 41.64 -15.57
N GLY A 97 -0.98 42.30 -16.24
CA GLY A 97 -1.17 43.05 -17.48
C GLY A 97 -0.85 44.55 -17.33
N VAL A 98 -0.36 45.16 -18.41
CA VAL A 98 -0.10 46.61 -18.56
C VAL A 98 -1.29 47.26 -19.29
N PRO A 99 -1.62 48.54 -19.05
CA PRO A 99 -2.59 49.29 -19.87
C PRO A 99 -2.28 49.22 -21.37
N ALA A 100 -3.32 49.29 -22.21
CA ALA A 100 -3.23 49.02 -23.64
C ALA A 100 -2.29 50.01 -24.38
N GLY A 101 -1.32 49.48 -25.12
CA GLY A 101 -0.46 50.26 -26.03
C GLY A 101 0.95 49.71 -26.21
N THR A 102 1.51 49.00 -25.22
CA THR A 102 2.84 48.38 -25.29
C THR A 102 2.82 46.96 -25.83
N ALA A 103 3.89 46.54 -26.52
CA ALA A 103 4.04 45.17 -27.03
C ALA A 103 3.96 44.15 -25.90
N ALA A 104 2.96 43.27 -25.95
CA ALA A 104 2.62 42.40 -24.83
C ALA A 104 3.56 41.18 -24.74
N SER A 105 4.33 41.12 -23.65
CA SER A 105 4.84 39.85 -23.15
C SER A 105 3.71 39.11 -22.42
N PRO A 106 3.61 37.77 -22.55
CA PRO A 106 2.67 36.96 -21.77
C PRO A 106 2.83 37.17 -20.25
N THR A 107 1.73 37.36 -19.54
CA THR A 107 1.68 37.45 -18.07
C THR A 107 1.09 36.18 -17.46
N LEU A 108 1.25 35.98 -16.14
CA LEU A 108 0.59 34.90 -15.40
C LEU A 108 -0.92 34.87 -15.66
N TYR A 109 -1.60 36.01 -15.52
CA TYR A 109 -3.03 36.15 -15.80
C TYR A 109 -3.38 35.81 -17.26
N SER A 110 -2.66 36.35 -18.24
CA SER A 110 -3.02 36.17 -19.65
C SER A 110 -2.71 34.75 -20.15
N TYR A 111 -1.63 34.14 -19.67
CA TYR A 111 -1.27 32.75 -19.96
C TYR A 111 -2.28 31.78 -19.34
N LEU A 112 -2.57 31.88 -18.02
CA LEU A 112 -3.52 30.98 -17.36
C LEU A 112 -4.92 31.07 -17.96
N LYS A 113 -5.37 32.27 -18.32
CA LYS A 113 -6.62 32.49 -19.05
C LYS A 113 -6.65 31.75 -20.39
N GLU A 114 -5.57 31.82 -21.16
CA GLU A 114 -5.48 31.15 -22.47
C GLU A 114 -5.42 29.62 -22.35
N VAL A 115 -4.48 29.09 -21.58
CA VAL A 115 -4.26 27.63 -21.53
C VAL A 115 -5.42 26.88 -20.85
N SER A 116 -6.15 27.54 -19.93
CA SER A 116 -7.35 27.00 -19.29
C SER A 116 -8.63 27.16 -20.13
N GLY A 117 -8.58 27.75 -21.32
CA GLY A 117 -9.77 28.04 -22.13
C GLY A 117 -10.72 29.06 -21.48
N GLY A 118 -10.18 29.95 -20.65
CA GLY A 118 -10.91 31.00 -19.92
C GLY A 118 -11.45 30.59 -18.55
N LYS A 119 -11.28 29.32 -18.14
CA LYS A 119 -11.74 28.75 -16.86
C LYS A 119 -11.01 29.34 -15.64
N VAL A 120 -9.74 29.72 -15.78
CA VAL A 120 -8.93 30.31 -14.71
C VAL A 120 -8.57 31.75 -15.06
N ARG A 121 -8.83 32.66 -14.13
CA ARG A 121 -8.56 34.10 -14.25
C ARG A 121 -7.96 34.59 -12.94
N LEU A 122 -6.68 34.26 -12.74
CA LEU A 122 -5.96 34.50 -11.49
C LEU A 122 -5.37 35.92 -11.47
N LYS A 123 -6.04 36.87 -10.79
CA LYS A 123 -5.57 38.25 -10.62
C LYS A 123 -4.70 38.36 -9.37
N SER A 124 -3.46 38.80 -9.52
CA SER A 124 -2.55 39.04 -8.39
C SER A 124 -2.88 40.36 -7.69
N VAL A 125 -2.84 40.37 -6.36
CA VAL A 125 -3.14 41.53 -5.50
C VAL A 125 -1.95 41.75 -4.57
N THR A 126 -1.39 42.96 -4.59
CA THR A 126 -0.20 43.32 -3.79
C THR A 126 -0.53 44.51 -2.88
N PRO A 127 -1.08 44.31 -1.66
CA PRO A 127 -1.43 45.41 -0.74
C PRO A 127 -0.24 46.24 -0.26
N GLN A 128 0.98 45.78 -0.56
CA GLN A 128 2.25 46.47 -0.32
C GLN A 128 2.60 47.51 -1.39
N ALA A 129 1.95 47.48 -2.55
CA ALA A 129 2.25 48.37 -3.67
C ALA A 129 1.44 49.67 -3.58
N ASP A 130 2.13 50.80 -3.71
CA ASP A 130 1.53 52.11 -3.93
C ASP A 130 1.44 52.38 -5.44
N GLU A 131 0.22 52.31 -5.99
CA GLU A 131 -0.06 52.54 -7.42
C GLU A 131 0.26 53.98 -7.87
N ALA A 132 0.34 54.96 -6.97
CA ALA A 132 0.62 56.36 -7.29
C ALA A 132 2.12 56.70 -7.32
N THR A 133 2.96 55.99 -6.55
CA THR A 133 4.43 56.22 -6.53
C THR A 133 5.26 55.07 -7.11
N GLY A 134 4.64 53.93 -7.44
CA GLY A 134 5.31 52.76 -8.03
C GLY A 134 6.15 51.93 -7.05
N ARG A 135 5.96 52.15 -5.74
CA ARG A 135 6.80 51.63 -4.65
C ARG A 135 6.15 50.46 -3.93
N VAL A 136 6.96 49.62 -3.29
CA VAL A 136 6.50 48.42 -2.56
C VAL A 136 7.09 48.40 -1.16
N ALA A 137 6.25 48.39 -0.13
CA ALA A 137 6.67 48.34 1.27
C ALA A 137 6.80 46.88 1.76
N TYR A 138 8.04 46.38 1.82
CA TYR A 138 8.33 45.00 2.25
C TYR A 138 7.79 44.66 3.64
N LEU A 139 7.12 43.51 3.76
CA LEU A 139 6.86 42.91 5.06
C LEU A 139 8.18 42.40 5.66
N THR A 140 8.56 42.92 6.82
CA THR A 140 9.78 42.50 7.51
C THR A 140 9.48 41.27 8.37
N LEU A 141 10.12 40.14 8.04
CA LEU A 141 10.00 38.88 8.76
C LEU A 141 10.62 38.98 10.16
N PRO A 142 10.17 38.17 11.15
CA PRO A 142 10.72 38.19 12.51
C PRO A 142 12.11 37.53 12.63
N ASN A 143 12.56 36.77 11.63
CA ASN A 143 13.84 36.05 11.65
C ASN A 143 14.72 36.40 10.44
N SER A 144 16.04 36.17 10.56
CA SER A 144 17.02 36.42 9.49
C SER A 144 17.05 35.31 8.43
N ARG A 145 17.62 35.56 7.24
CA ARG A 145 17.76 34.53 6.17
C ARG A 145 18.39 33.23 6.68
N ALA A 146 19.49 33.36 7.42
CA ALA A 146 20.21 32.26 8.05
C ALA A 146 19.46 31.59 9.22
N TYR A 147 18.24 32.01 9.57
CA TYR A 147 17.32 31.21 10.40
C TYR A 147 16.57 30.21 9.54
N TYR A 148 15.89 30.65 8.48
CA TYR A 148 15.10 29.79 7.60
C TYR A 148 15.96 28.73 6.89
N GLU A 149 17.18 29.09 6.49
CA GLU A 149 18.14 28.15 5.87
C GLU A 149 18.54 26.97 6.77
N LYS A 150 18.41 27.08 8.11
CA LYS A 150 18.70 25.97 9.05
C LYS A 150 17.70 24.81 8.96
N PHE A 151 16.52 25.05 8.40
CA PHE A 151 15.49 24.02 8.21
C PHE A 151 15.63 23.30 6.85
N GLY A 152 16.61 23.71 6.02
CA GLY A 152 16.80 23.17 4.67
C GLY A 152 15.54 23.29 3.82
N SER A 153 15.14 22.20 3.16
CA SER A 153 13.95 22.18 2.31
C SER A 153 12.62 22.44 3.04
N GLY A 154 12.58 22.48 4.38
CA GLY A 154 11.39 22.77 5.20
C GLY A 154 11.37 24.19 5.78
N GLY A 155 12.28 25.07 5.36
CA GLY A 155 12.31 26.47 5.82
C GLY A 155 11.32 27.38 5.08
N SER A 156 10.87 26.95 3.89
CA SER A 156 9.92 27.66 3.03
C SER A 156 8.55 27.85 3.67
N GLU A 157 8.08 26.82 4.36
CA GLU A 157 6.78 26.73 5.03
C GLU A 157 6.74 27.64 6.27
N VAL A 158 7.85 27.67 7.03
CA VAL A 158 8.05 28.56 8.18
C VAL A 158 8.13 30.02 7.72
N LEU A 159 8.83 30.29 6.61
CA LEU A 159 8.93 31.61 5.99
C LEU A 159 7.55 32.11 5.53
N ALA A 160 6.75 31.25 4.88
CA ALA A 160 5.40 31.59 4.44
C ALA A 160 4.42 31.81 5.62
N ALA A 161 4.54 31.05 6.70
CA ALA A 161 3.77 31.28 7.93
C ALA A 161 4.12 32.63 8.57
N ASP A 162 5.41 32.95 8.70
CA ASP A 162 5.88 34.25 9.19
C ASP A 162 5.46 35.41 8.26
N ALA A 163 5.42 35.19 6.95
CA ALA A 163 4.93 36.17 5.97
C ALA A 163 3.43 36.49 6.18
N VAL A 164 2.60 35.47 6.38
CA VAL A 164 1.17 35.64 6.70
C VAL A 164 0.98 36.33 8.06
N ALA A 165 1.81 36.01 9.06
CA ALA A 165 1.78 36.69 10.35
C ALA A 165 2.14 38.19 10.23
N ALA A 166 3.17 38.52 9.45
CA ALA A 166 3.55 39.90 9.15
C ALA A 166 2.45 40.64 8.36
N PHE A 167 1.80 39.97 7.40
CA PHE A 167 0.66 40.52 6.67
C PHE A 167 -0.49 40.88 7.63
N ASN A 168 -0.92 39.94 8.48
CA ASN A 168 -1.99 40.15 9.46
C ASN A 168 -1.67 41.26 10.48
N ALA A 169 -0.39 41.45 10.81
CA ALA A 169 0.06 42.52 11.71
C ALA A 169 -0.06 43.93 11.07
N THR A 170 0.15 44.02 9.75
CA THR A 170 0.17 45.28 8.99
C THR A 170 -1.21 45.62 8.39
N TYR A 171 -1.82 44.69 7.65
CA TYR A 171 -2.96 44.93 6.75
C TYR A 171 -4.33 44.66 7.38
N LYS A 172 -4.51 45.04 8.65
CA LYS A 172 -5.71 44.77 9.47
C LYS A 172 -7.04 45.22 8.84
N THR A 173 -7.01 46.21 7.95
CA THR A 173 -8.18 46.76 7.24
C THR A 173 -8.38 46.22 5.83
N PHE A 174 -7.46 45.43 5.28
CA PHE A 174 -7.61 44.80 3.97
C PHE A 174 -8.69 43.71 4.05
N ASP A 175 -9.71 43.75 3.19
CA ASP A 175 -10.71 42.69 3.16
C ASP A 175 -10.14 41.41 2.54
N VAL A 176 -9.74 40.48 3.41
CA VAL A 176 -9.23 39.16 2.98
C VAL A 176 -10.31 38.29 2.34
N GLY A 177 -11.59 38.65 2.44
CA GLY A 177 -12.68 37.95 1.77
C GLY A 177 -12.60 38.01 0.25
N VAL A 178 -11.90 39.00 -0.33
CA VAL A 178 -11.67 39.06 -1.79
C VAL A 178 -10.71 37.99 -2.30
N LEU A 179 -10.03 37.26 -1.41
CA LEU A 179 -9.05 36.23 -1.76
C LEU A 179 -9.66 34.82 -1.89
N ASP A 180 -10.92 34.66 -1.50
CA ASP A 180 -11.71 33.43 -1.56
C ASP A 180 -12.72 33.55 -2.70
N GLY A 181 -12.23 33.45 -3.95
CA GLY A 181 -12.99 33.77 -5.16
C GLY A 181 -14.05 32.73 -5.54
N ASP A 182 -13.91 31.47 -5.11
CA ASP A 182 -14.91 30.41 -5.30
C ASP A 182 -15.80 30.14 -4.06
N GLY A 183 -15.40 30.62 -2.88
CA GLY A 183 -16.19 30.58 -1.65
C GLY A 183 -16.01 29.30 -0.82
N ASP A 184 -14.84 28.65 -0.91
CA ASP A 184 -14.53 27.43 -0.15
C ASP A 184 -14.04 27.69 1.30
N GLY A 185 -13.67 28.95 1.60
CA GLY A 185 -13.11 29.39 2.88
C GLY A 185 -11.58 29.51 2.89
N THR A 186 -10.92 29.24 1.76
CA THR A 186 -9.47 29.29 1.55
C THR A 186 -9.11 30.43 0.60
N ALA A 187 -7.90 30.98 0.74
CA ALA A 187 -7.35 31.87 -0.27
C ALA A 187 -6.99 31.09 -1.55
N ASP A 188 -7.58 31.49 -2.68
CA ASP A 188 -7.39 30.98 -4.04
C ASP A 188 -5.92 30.62 -4.37
N ASN A 189 -5.01 31.57 -4.12
CA ASN A 189 -3.56 31.35 -4.18
C ASN A 189 -2.82 32.41 -3.33
N LEU A 190 -1.60 32.07 -2.93
CA LEU A 190 -0.68 32.91 -2.17
C LEU A 190 0.72 32.80 -2.80
N LEU A 191 1.30 33.93 -3.21
CA LEU A 191 2.65 34.04 -3.74
C LEU A 191 3.53 34.79 -2.73
N VAL A 192 4.61 34.14 -2.27
CA VAL A 192 5.58 34.72 -1.33
C VAL A 192 6.88 35.01 -2.07
N ILE A 193 7.34 36.25 -2.00
CA ILE A 193 8.51 36.76 -2.72
C ILE A 193 9.56 37.25 -1.71
N PRO A 194 10.53 36.41 -1.33
CA PRO A 194 11.65 36.84 -0.50
C PRO A 194 12.64 37.68 -1.30
N GLU A 195 13.01 38.85 -0.76
CA GLU A 195 14.13 39.66 -1.27
C GLU A 195 15.44 38.86 -1.15
N VAL A 196 16.15 38.71 -2.27
CA VAL A 196 17.51 38.16 -2.29
C VAL A 196 18.44 39.10 -3.05
N GLY A 197 19.60 39.37 -2.47
CA GLY A 197 20.73 39.96 -3.20
C GLY A 197 21.38 38.94 -4.15
N ASN A 198 22.55 39.29 -4.66
CA ASN A 198 23.31 38.50 -5.66
C ASN A 198 23.57 37.02 -5.27
N ASP A 199 23.46 36.66 -3.99
CA ASP A 199 23.42 35.27 -3.51
C ASP A 199 22.04 34.62 -3.69
N ALA A 200 21.63 34.47 -4.95
CA ALA A 200 20.49 33.68 -5.39
C ALA A 200 20.58 32.22 -4.90
N PRO A 201 19.46 31.48 -4.73
CA PRO A 201 19.47 30.10 -4.28
C PRO A 201 20.21 29.20 -5.29
N LYS A 202 21.22 28.46 -4.80
CA LYS A 202 22.19 27.73 -5.66
C LYS A 202 21.72 26.33 -6.06
N ASP A 203 20.76 25.76 -5.33
CA ASP A 203 20.07 24.50 -5.64
C ASP A 203 18.75 24.36 -4.83
N GLY A 204 17.98 23.31 -5.11
CA GLY A 204 16.69 23.00 -4.49
C GLY A 204 16.70 22.66 -2.99
N ALA A 205 17.87 22.48 -2.37
CA ALA A 205 17.95 22.31 -0.91
C ALA A 205 17.79 23.64 -0.15
N SER A 206 17.96 24.78 -0.82
CA SER A 206 17.65 26.10 -0.27
C SER A 206 16.14 26.27 -0.07
N PRO A 207 15.66 26.76 1.10
CA PRO A 207 14.24 27.10 1.29
C PRO A 207 13.77 28.28 0.43
N LEU A 208 14.70 29.01 -0.21
CA LEU A 208 14.39 30.11 -1.11
C LEU A 208 14.34 29.68 -2.59
N TRP A 209 14.67 28.42 -2.89
CA TRP A 209 14.54 27.89 -4.25
C TRP A 209 13.05 27.82 -4.64
N PRO A 210 12.66 28.28 -5.85
CA PRO A 210 11.28 28.28 -6.32
C PRO A 210 10.55 26.95 -6.09
N ARG A 211 9.29 27.04 -5.63
CA ARG A 211 8.46 25.87 -5.30
C ARG A 211 6.99 26.22 -5.09
N ARG A 212 6.11 25.26 -5.30
CA ARG A 212 4.78 25.15 -4.66
C ARG A 212 4.83 24.23 -3.44
N SER A 213 4.30 24.67 -2.29
CA SER A 213 4.19 23.86 -1.06
C SER A 213 2.96 24.25 -0.23
N ASP A 214 2.78 23.68 0.96
CA ASP A 214 1.67 23.95 1.88
C ASP A 214 2.18 24.49 3.24
N ILE A 215 1.61 25.59 3.72
CA ILE A 215 2.01 26.26 4.98
C ILE A 215 1.62 25.42 6.21
N GLY A 216 0.52 24.66 6.11
CA GLY A 216 -0.03 23.85 7.20
C GLY A 216 -1.53 24.09 7.40
N SER A 217 -2.13 23.35 8.34
CA SER A 217 -3.60 23.28 8.44
C SER A 217 -4.28 24.45 9.14
N GLU A 218 -3.54 25.23 9.94
CA GLU A 218 -4.09 26.21 10.91
C GLU A 218 -3.72 27.68 10.61
N THR A 219 -3.12 27.97 9.45
CA THR A 219 -2.75 29.35 9.06
C THR A 219 -3.94 30.08 8.43
N TYR A 220 -4.14 31.34 8.81
CA TYR A 220 -5.24 32.20 8.32
C TYR A 220 -4.73 33.59 7.95
N LEU A 221 -5.27 34.14 6.86
CA LEU A 221 -5.24 35.56 6.54
C LEU A 221 -6.42 36.24 7.24
N VAL A 222 -6.18 37.38 7.88
CA VAL A 222 -7.16 38.08 8.74
C VAL A 222 -7.10 39.58 8.49
N GLY A 223 -8.23 40.18 8.10
CA GLY A 223 -8.34 41.60 7.83
C GLY A 223 -9.75 42.01 7.39
N GLY A 224 -10.10 43.29 7.55
CA GLY A 224 -11.38 43.85 7.09
C GLY A 224 -12.62 43.36 7.85
N GLY A 225 -12.44 42.57 8.90
CA GLY A 225 -13.51 41.83 9.61
C GLY A 225 -13.68 40.38 9.15
N SER A 226 -13.00 39.98 8.07
CA SER A 226 -13.01 38.65 7.46
C SER A 226 -11.82 37.79 7.93
N ARG A 227 -11.92 36.48 7.75
CA ARG A 227 -10.77 35.55 7.77
C ARG A 227 -10.92 34.51 6.67
N VAL A 228 -9.82 34.18 6.00
CA VAL A 228 -9.74 33.08 5.02
C VAL A 228 -8.51 32.22 5.34
N ARG A 229 -8.55 30.94 5.01
CA ARG A 229 -7.48 30.00 5.31
C ARG A 229 -6.32 30.15 4.32
N ALA A 230 -5.08 30.10 4.76
CA ALA A 230 -3.90 30.05 3.89
C ALA A 230 -3.32 28.63 3.93
N VAL A 231 -3.52 27.86 2.85
CA VAL A 231 -3.15 26.43 2.79
C VAL A 231 -1.92 26.24 1.91
N GLY A 232 -2.10 26.36 0.59
CA GLY A 232 -0.99 26.33 -0.37
C GLY A 232 -0.28 27.67 -0.48
N PHE A 233 0.98 27.64 -0.90
CA PHE A 233 1.71 28.82 -1.34
C PHE A 233 2.67 28.48 -2.49
N THR A 234 2.87 29.47 -3.34
CA THR A 234 3.93 29.55 -4.33
C THR A 234 5.05 30.40 -3.73
N LEU A 235 6.31 29.99 -3.81
CA LEU A 235 7.48 30.79 -3.42
C LEU A 235 8.37 31.00 -4.64
N VAL A 236 8.73 32.25 -4.93
CA VAL A 236 9.64 32.64 -6.01
C VAL A 236 10.43 33.87 -5.55
N ASP A 237 11.76 33.79 -5.52
CA ASP A 237 12.60 34.93 -5.12
C ASP A 237 12.68 36.03 -6.20
N THR A 238 13.18 37.21 -5.79
CA THR A 238 13.23 38.42 -6.63
C THR A 238 14.04 38.30 -7.92
N SER A 239 14.98 37.35 -8.03
CA SER A 239 15.74 37.12 -9.28
C SER A 239 14.92 36.33 -10.31
N HIS A 240 13.99 35.48 -9.87
CA HIS A 240 13.15 34.62 -10.71
C HIS A 240 11.85 35.29 -11.20
N LEU A 241 11.66 36.58 -10.94
CA LEU A 241 10.54 37.38 -11.48
C LEU A 241 10.83 38.00 -12.86
N GLN A 242 12.07 37.88 -13.36
CA GLN A 242 12.50 38.40 -14.67
C GLN A 242 12.01 37.49 -15.82
N GLY A 243 10.70 37.52 -16.06
CA GLY A 243 10.00 36.67 -17.02
C GLY A 243 9.03 35.72 -16.31
N ALA A 244 7.83 35.53 -16.89
CA ALA A 244 6.75 34.84 -16.20
C ALA A 244 6.95 33.31 -16.09
N GLY A 245 7.90 32.70 -16.81
CA GLY A 245 8.01 31.24 -16.97
C GLY A 245 8.10 30.45 -15.67
N THR A 246 8.96 30.87 -14.74
CA THR A 246 9.11 30.18 -13.44
C THR A 246 7.89 30.39 -12.54
N VAL A 247 7.34 31.61 -12.48
CA VAL A 247 6.13 31.90 -11.69
C VAL A 247 4.93 31.10 -12.21
N ILE A 248 4.81 30.97 -13.54
CA ILE A 248 3.76 30.18 -14.20
C ILE A 248 3.91 28.69 -13.87
N HIS A 249 5.11 28.11 -14.04
CA HIS A 249 5.41 26.71 -13.71
C HIS A 249 4.95 26.37 -12.28
N GLU A 250 5.45 27.11 -11.29
CA GLU A 250 5.13 26.87 -9.88
C GLU A 250 3.64 27.10 -9.57
N THR A 251 3.00 28.08 -10.21
CA THR A 251 1.57 28.35 -10.04
C THR A 251 0.69 27.22 -10.60
N ILE A 252 1.11 26.53 -11.67
CA ILE A 252 0.30 25.46 -12.29
C ILE A 252 0.23 24.21 -11.39
N HIS A 253 1.25 23.94 -10.57
CA HIS A 253 1.17 22.89 -9.53
C HIS A 253 0.00 23.10 -8.54
N ALA A 254 -0.41 24.34 -8.27
CA ALA A 254 -1.55 24.61 -7.39
C ALA A 254 -2.88 24.04 -7.92
N PHE A 255 -2.98 23.81 -9.23
CA PHE A 255 -4.14 23.21 -9.90
C PHE A 255 -4.01 21.70 -10.13
N GLY A 256 -2.95 21.05 -9.64
CA GLY A 256 -2.78 19.59 -9.64
C GLY A 256 -1.75 19.02 -10.63
N ALA A 257 -1.11 19.85 -11.45
CA ALA A 257 -0.07 19.41 -12.37
C ALA A 257 1.18 18.86 -11.67
N LYS A 258 1.89 17.95 -12.37
CA LYS A 258 3.07 17.22 -11.89
C LYS A 258 4.31 17.61 -12.70
N ASP A 259 5.50 17.47 -12.11
CA ASP A 259 6.76 17.62 -12.84
C ASP A 259 6.89 16.57 -13.95
N LEU A 260 7.23 17.03 -15.16
CA LEU A 260 7.44 16.21 -16.34
C LEU A 260 8.92 16.20 -16.81
N TYR A 261 9.84 16.75 -16.00
CA TYR A 261 11.29 16.57 -16.13
C TYR A 261 11.84 15.56 -15.11
N ARG A 262 13.01 14.97 -15.42
CA ARG A 262 13.75 14.12 -14.48
C ARG A 262 14.71 15.00 -13.68
N ALA A 263 14.68 14.96 -12.35
CA ALA A 263 15.39 15.94 -11.52
C ALA A 263 16.90 15.99 -11.84
N GLY A 264 17.40 17.21 -12.06
CA GLY A 264 18.77 17.46 -12.50
C GLY A 264 19.03 17.16 -13.99
N SER A 265 18.00 16.97 -14.81
CA SER A 265 18.08 17.08 -16.28
C SER A 265 17.97 18.54 -16.79
N PHE A 266 18.34 19.51 -15.95
CA PHE A 266 18.47 20.93 -16.32
C PHE A 266 19.66 21.20 -17.26
N VAL A 267 20.46 20.17 -17.57
CA VAL A 267 21.49 20.24 -18.63
C VAL A 267 20.81 20.57 -19.97
N GLU A 268 21.35 21.56 -20.69
CA GLU A 268 20.72 22.11 -21.89
C GLU A 268 20.67 21.13 -23.09
N SER A 269 21.47 20.06 -23.04
CA SER A 269 21.46 18.95 -24.01
C SER A 269 20.05 18.34 -24.15
N ALA A 270 19.57 18.20 -25.38
CA ALA A 270 18.20 17.74 -25.66
C ALA A 270 17.96 16.22 -25.49
N GLY A 271 19.04 15.42 -25.43
CA GLY A 271 18.94 13.97 -25.24
C GLY A 271 18.54 13.57 -23.82
N GLY A 272 17.73 12.51 -23.68
CA GLY A 272 17.33 11.95 -22.38
C GLY A 272 16.28 12.76 -21.60
N LYS A 273 15.66 13.79 -22.18
CA LYS A 273 14.51 14.50 -21.61
C LYS A 273 13.21 13.81 -22.03
N PRO A 274 12.35 13.31 -21.12
CA PRO A 274 11.17 12.52 -21.50
C PRO A 274 10.10 13.34 -22.24
N VAL A 275 9.92 14.62 -21.87
CA VAL A 275 8.97 15.56 -22.50
C VAL A 275 9.66 16.83 -23.02
N GLY A 276 10.53 17.47 -22.23
CA GLY A 276 11.30 18.64 -22.64
C GLY A 276 10.44 19.84 -23.09
N VAL A 277 10.77 20.45 -24.24
CA VAL A 277 10.15 21.69 -24.74
C VAL A 277 8.65 21.62 -25.11
N TRP A 278 8.01 20.46 -24.97
CA TRP A 278 6.57 20.31 -25.28
C TRP A 278 5.63 20.60 -24.09
N ASP A 279 6.18 20.79 -22.89
CA ASP A 279 5.39 21.19 -21.71
C ASP A 279 6.18 22.15 -20.81
N ILE A 280 5.51 23.19 -20.28
CA ILE A 280 6.08 24.08 -19.28
C ILE A 280 6.39 23.36 -17.95
N MET A 281 5.72 22.23 -17.68
CA MET A 281 6.01 21.35 -16.55
C MET A 281 7.22 20.43 -16.81
N ALA A 282 7.77 20.43 -18.02
CA ALA A 282 8.95 19.65 -18.42
C ALA A 282 10.18 20.50 -18.76
N GLN A 283 10.00 21.80 -19.00
CA GLN A 283 11.08 22.77 -19.10
C GLN A 283 10.53 24.19 -18.81
N HIS A 284 11.24 25.00 -18.02
CA HIS A 284 10.85 26.36 -17.68
C HIS A 284 12.08 27.28 -17.57
N GLY A 285 11.89 28.59 -17.79
CA GLY A 285 12.93 29.61 -17.59
C GLY A 285 12.89 30.74 -18.62
N GLY A 286 13.10 31.98 -18.16
CA GLY A 286 13.20 33.18 -19.01
C GLY A 286 11.86 33.67 -19.59
N SER A 287 11.93 34.32 -20.75
CA SER A 287 10.82 35.00 -21.41
C SER A 287 10.05 34.15 -22.43
N LYS A 288 10.48 32.91 -22.70
CA LYS A 288 9.79 31.97 -23.59
C LYS A 288 8.86 31.07 -22.77
N LEU A 289 7.61 30.94 -23.20
CA LEU A 289 6.63 30.06 -22.58
C LEU A 289 6.28 28.91 -23.53
N MET A 290 6.08 27.72 -22.98
CA MET A 290 5.58 26.55 -23.70
C MET A 290 4.12 26.34 -23.31
N ARG A 291 3.26 25.83 -24.20
CA ARG A 291 1.89 25.43 -23.82
C ARG A 291 1.95 24.07 -23.08
N PRO A 292 1.14 23.81 -22.04
CA PRO A 292 1.10 22.48 -21.43
C PRO A 292 0.54 21.45 -22.42
N LEU A 293 0.91 20.18 -22.27
CA LEU A 293 0.28 19.08 -22.99
C LEU A 293 -1.19 18.93 -22.55
N VAL A 294 -2.03 18.36 -23.41
CA VAL A 294 -3.45 18.12 -23.07
C VAL A 294 -3.61 17.20 -21.86
N ILE A 295 -2.67 16.28 -21.60
CA ILE A 295 -2.66 15.51 -20.34
C ILE A 295 -2.45 16.39 -19.09
N THR A 296 -1.54 17.36 -19.15
CA THR A 296 -1.31 18.33 -18.07
C THR A 296 -2.52 19.25 -17.87
N LEU A 297 -3.17 19.66 -18.97
CA LEU A 297 -4.44 20.41 -18.92
C LEU A 297 -5.60 19.55 -18.37
N GLN A 298 -5.61 18.24 -18.62
CA GLN A 298 -6.59 17.30 -18.06
C GLN A 298 -6.37 17.09 -16.56
N ASP A 299 -5.12 17.01 -16.11
CA ASP A 299 -4.76 16.93 -14.69
C ASP A 299 -5.22 18.16 -13.89
N CYS A 300 -5.23 19.35 -14.52
CA CYS A 300 -5.82 20.57 -13.96
C CYS A 300 -7.35 20.69 -14.08
N GLY A 301 -8.04 19.71 -14.70
CA GLY A 301 -9.47 19.80 -15.02
C GLY A 301 -9.82 20.82 -16.13
N TRP A 302 -8.82 21.35 -16.82
CA TRP A 302 -8.98 22.37 -17.85
C TRP A 302 -9.33 21.77 -19.22
N ALA A 303 -8.79 20.59 -19.54
CA ALA A 303 -9.13 19.82 -20.74
C ALA A 303 -9.81 18.48 -20.41
N SER A 304 -10.35 17.84 -21.43
CA SER A 304 -10.73 16.42 -21.41
C SER A 304 -10.24 15.75 -22.69
N LEU A 305 -9.94 14.46 -22.61
CA LEU A 305 -9.31 13.70 -23.68
C LEU A 305 -10.23 12.56 -24.14
N GLY A 306 -10.62 12.60 -25.42
CA GLY A 306 -11.50 11.59 -26.01
C GLY A 306 -10.71 10.38 -26.50
N GLU A 307 -11.24 9.18 -26.26
CA GLU A 307 -10.71 7.93 -26.84
C GLU A 307 -11.17 7.75 -28.29
N VAL A 308 -10.29 7.26 -29.16
CA VAL A 308 -10.62 6.96 -30.57
C VAL A 308 -10.19 5.56 -31.00
N SER A 309 -10.96 4.99 -31.92
CA SER A 309 -10.62 3.76 -32.64
C SER A 309 -9.61 4.01 -33.77
N ALA A 310 -9.16 2.94 -34.42
CA ALA A 310 -8.46 3.04 -35.71
C ALA A 310 -9.32 3.81 -36.74
N GLY A 311 -8.65 4.47 -37.69
CA GLY A 311 -9.26 5.33 -38.70
C GLY A 311 -8.50 6.63 -38.92
N THR A 312 -9.06 7.51 -39.76
CA THR A 312 -8.52 8.85 -40.03
C THR A 312 -9.15 9.89 -39.11
N HIS A 313 -8.31 10.68 -38.45
CA HIS A 313 -8.67 11.70 -37.46
C HIS A 313 -8.09 13.06 -37.88
N THR A 314 -8.73 14.17 -37.47
CA THR A 314 -8.25 15.53 -37.71
C THR A 314 -8.22 16.32 -36.40
N LEU A 315 -7.05 16.86 -36.06
CA LEU A 315 -6.84 17.73 -34.91
C LEU A 315 -6.56 19.16 -35.36
N TYR A 316 -6.79 20.12 -34.47
CA TYR A 316 -6.77 21.54 -34.75
C TYR A 316 -5.85 22.30 -33.78
N ALA A 317 -5.42 23.49 -34.18
CA ALA A 317 -4.56 24.34 -33.36
C ALA A 317 -5.19 24.62 -31.98
N PRO A 318 -4.37 24.84 -30.93
CA PRO A 318 -4.85 25.25 -29.63
C PRO A 318 -5.76 26.49 -29.71
N GLY A 319 -6.71 26.62 -28.78
CA GLY A 319 -7.67 27.73 -28.75
C GLY A 319 -8.78 27.70 -29.81
N SER A 320 -8.70 26.82 -30.82
CA SER A 320 -9.66 26.74 -31.95
C SER A 320 -11.09 26.26 -31.60
N GLY A 321 -11.35 25.88 -30.34
CA GLY A 321 -12.63 25.31 -29.91
C GLY A 321 -12.92 23.90 -30.45
N LYS A 322 -11.92 23.25 -31.07
CA LYS A 322 -11.99 21.90 -31.65
C LYS A 322 -10.95 20.98 -30.98
N PRO A 323 -11.00 19.65 -31.20
CA PRO A 323 -10.03 18.73 -30.61
C PRO A 323 -8.57 19.06 -30.97
N GLN A 324 -7.75 19.31 -29.95
CA GLN A 324 -6.29 19.50 -30.05
C GLN A 324 -5.53 18.16 -29.90
N ALA A 325 -6.09 17.21 -29.15
CA ALA A 325 -5.54 15.87 -28.94
C ALA A 325 -6.62 14.78 -28.89
N VAL A 326 -6.22 13.52 -29.12
CA VAL A 326 -7.02 12.31 -28.90
C VAL A 326 -6.18 11.20 -28.27
N MET A 327 -6.81 10.41 -27.40
CA MET A 327 -6.26 9.20 -26.79
C MET A 327 -6.57 7.97 -27.65
N PHE A 328 -5.66 7.02 -27.70
CA PHE A 328 -5.86 5.71 -28.31
C PHE A 328 -5.14 4.62 -27.49
N LYS A 329 -5.64 3.39 -27.59
CA LYS A 329 -5.23 2.24 -26.77
C LYS A 329 -5.03 1.00 -27.61
N SER A 330 -4.15 0.13 -27.14
CA SER A 330 -3.96 -1.23 -27.65
C SER A 330 -4.33 -2.21 -26.54
N PRO A 331 -4.99 -3.35 -26.82
CA PRO A 331 -5.43 -4.34 -25.83
C PRO A 331 -4.28 -5.11 -25.17
N LEU A 332 -3.04 -4.67 -25.39
CA LEU A 332 -1.82 -5.19 -24.79
C LEU A 332 -1.47 -4.51 -23.44
N SER A 333 -2.18 -3.43 -23.05
CA SER A 333 -2.06 -2.83 -21.72
C SER A 333 -3.33 -2.08 -21.31
N ASP A 334 -3.88 -2.41 -20.14
CA ASP A 334 -4.94 -1.64 -19.48
C ASP A 334 -4.39 -0.47 -18.64
N SER A 335 -3.08 -0.46 -18.34
CA SER A 335 -2.44 0.49 -17.42
C SER A 335 -1.72 1.65 -18.09
N GLU A 336 -1.55 1.61 -19.42
CA GLU A 336 -0.85 2.63 -20.22
C GLU A 336 -1.62 2.93 -21.50
N TYR A 337 -1.59 4.18 -21.95
CA TYR A 337 -2.23 4.59 -23.20
C TYR A 337 -1.39 5.62 -23.96
N PHE A 338 -1.80 5.91 -25.18
CA PHE A 338 -1.10 6.81 -26.08
C PHE A 338 -1.98 7.99 -26.47
N VAL A 339 -1.36 9.12 -26.75
CA VAL A 339 -2.03 10.38 -27.10
C VAL A 339 -1.34 10.97 -28.31
N ALA A 340 -2.12 11.43 -29.28
CA ALA A 340 -1.64 12.24 -30.39
C ALA A 340 -2.19 13.65 -30.24
N GLU A 341 -1.32 14.66 -30.33
CA GLU A 341 -1.63 16.06 -30.06
C GLU A 341 -1.02 16.95 -31.15
N PHE A 342 -1.81 17.87 -31.71
CA PHE A 342 -1.33 18.84 -32.68
C PHE A 342 -0.78 20.09 -31.99
N ARG A 343 0.45 20.45 -32.33
CA ARG A 343 1.16 21.62 -31.81
C ARG A 343 1.49 22.56 -32.97
N LYS A 344 1.21 23.85 -32.78
CA LYS A 344 1.44 24.92 -33.75
C LYS A 344 2.59 25.78 -33.28
N ALA A 345 3.68 25.77 -34.03
CA ALA A 345 4.85 26.60 -33.77
C ALA A 345 4.65 28.04 -34.27
N ASN A 346 5.30 28.99 -33.60
CA ASN A 346 5.23 30.41 -33.89
C ASN A 346 6.61 31.09 -33.76
N THR A 347 6.74 32.30 -34.29
CA THR A 347 7.89 33.19 -34.04
C THR A 347 7.52 34.42 -33.20
N ASN A 348 6.23 34.70 -33.00
CA ASN A 348 5.74 35.80 -32.19
C ASN A 348 5.46 35.37 -30.72
N ILE A 349 6.37 35.70 -29.80
CA ILE A 349 6.24 35.41 -28.36
C ILE A 349 5.00 36.07 -27.72
N GLY A 350 4.48 37.17 -28.30
CA GLY A 350 3.28 37.86 -27.80
C GLY A 350 1.95 37.22 -28.20
N ASP A 351 1.95 36.21 -29.07
CA ASP A 351 0.74 35.53 -29.54
C ASP A 351 0.42 34.31 -28.66
N LEU A 352 -0.41 34.54 -27.65
CA LEU A 352 -0.88 33.52 -26.72
C LEU A 352 -1.62 32.36 -27.40
N SER A 353 -2.20 32.54 -28.60
CA SER A 353 -2.88 31.44 -29.30
C SER A 353 -1.92 30.36 -29.81
N ALA A 354 -0.65 30.71 -30.02
CA ALA A 354 0.42 29.81 -30.41
C ALA A 354 1.72 30.13 -29.63
N LEU A 355 1.69 29.82 -28.33
CA LEU A 355 2.79 29.98 -27.37
C LEU A 355 4.08 29.24 -27.78
N ASP A 356 3.95 28.05 -28.36
CA ASP A 356 5.10 27.20 -28.68
C ASP A 356 5.96 27.88 -29.76
N THR A 357 7.16 28.31 -29.40
CA THR A 357 8.05 29.01 -30.33
C THR A 357 8.93 28.04 -31.12
N SER A 358 9.32 28.44 -32.33
CA SER A 358 10.34 27.78 -33.16
C SER A 358 11.27 28.81 -33.81
N ASP A 359 12.45 29.02 -33.22
CA ASP A 359 13.51 29.90 -33.76
C ASP A 359 14.85 29.17 -33.94
N GLY A 360 14.86 27.84 -33.76
CA GLY A 360 16.05 26.99 -33.87
C GLY A 360 16.88 26.88 -32.58
N THR A 361 16.57 27.66 -31.53
CA THR A 361 17.32 27.60 -30.27
C THR A 361 16.96 26.36 -29.43
N PRO A 362 17.82 25.91 -28.49
CA PRO A 362 17.56 24.75 -27.63
C PRO A 362 16.30 24.84 -26.74
N SER A 363 15.73 26.04 -26.56
CA SER A 363 14.51 26.29 -25.78
C SER A 363 13.22 26.30 -26.63
N THR A 364 13.26 25.80 -27.87
CA THR A 364 12.14 25.85 -28.82
C THR A 364 11.83 24.51 -29.48
N ILE A 365 10.60 24.38 -29.98
CA ILE A 365 10.16 23.19 -30.74
C ILE A 365 10.64 23.28 -32.19
N GLY A 366 10.86 22.14 -32.84
CA GLY A 366 11.38 22.06 -34.21
C GLY A 366 10.40 22.47 -35.32
N GLY A 367 9.14 22.74 -34.98
CA GLY A 367 8.10 23.22 -35.91
C GLY A 367 6.71 22.64 -35.66
N SER A 368 5.72 23.09 -36.42
CA SER A 368 4.32 22.66 -36.30
C SER A 368 4.09 21.23 -36.77
N GLY A 369 3.38 20.42 -35.97
CA GLY A 369 3.09 19.03 -36.32
C GLY A 369 2.35 18.26 -35.22
N LEU A 370 2.15 16.96 -35.46
CA LEU A 370 1.54 16.02 -34.53
C LEU A 370 2.62 15.37 -33.66
N ILE A 371 2.65 15.67 -32.37
CA ILE A 371 3.43 14.86 -31.41
C ILE A 371 2.61 13.65 -30.97
N VAL A 372 3.29 12.58 -30.61
CA VAL A 372 2.69 11.40 -29.99
C VAL A 372 3.42 11.11 -28.69
N TYR A 373 2.67 10.83 -27.62
CA TYR A 373 3.23 10.51 -26.32
C TYR A 373 2.51 9.36 -25.63
N ARG A 374 3.28 8.63 -24.82
CA ARG A 374 2.83 7.59 -23.88
C ARG A 374 2.43 8.26 -22.57
N VAL A 375 1.34 7.81 -21.96
CA VAL A 375 0.91 8.20 -20.62
C VAL A 375 0.78 6.93 -19.77
N ASN A 376 1.35 6.98 -18.57
CA ASN A 376 1.52 5.84 -17.67
C ASN A 376 0.90 6.13 -16.29
N PRO A 377 -0.44 6.15 -16.16
CA PRO A 377 -1.18 6.53 -14.94
C PRO A 377 -0.67 6.00 -13.59
N PRO A 378 -0.16 4.76 -13.44
CA PRO A 378 0.42 4.30 -12.17
C PRO A 378 1.54 5.19 -11.62
N HIS A 379 2.24 5.93 -12.49
CA HIS A 379 3.35 6.82 -12.13
C HIS A 379 2.94 8.31 -12.05
N LYS A 380 1.65 8.63 -12.18
CA LYS A 380 1.15 10.01 -12.09
C LYS A 380 1.55 10.70 -10.79
N GLU A 381 1.47 10.01 -9.65
CA GLU A 381 1.75 10.63 -8.35
C GLU A 381 3.26 10.88 -8.11
N THR A 382 4.15 10.19 -8.84
CA THR A 382 5.60 10.46 -8.85
C THR A 382 6.02 11.48 -9.92
N GLY A 383 5.16 11.76 -10.90
CA GLY A 383 5.52 12.49 -12.12
C GLY A 383 6.67 11.80 -12.87
N ASN A 384 7.46 12.58 -13.61
CA ASN A 384 8.76 12.16 -14.14
C ASN A 384 9.91 12.45 -13.14
N GLY A 385 9.57 12.91 -11.93
CA GLY A 385 10.44 13.73 -11.08
C GLY A 385 11.73 13.07 -10.62
N ASN A 386 11.70 11.89 -10.00
CA ASN A 386 12.95 11.31 -9.46
C ASN A 386 12.91 9.81 -9.09
N LYS A 387 13.99 9.11 -9.46
CA LYS A 387 14.50 7.84 -8.91
C LYS A 387 13.75 6.54 -9.22
N GLY A 388 14.24 5.83 -10.25
CA GLY A 388 14.18 4.36 -10.35
C GLY A 388 12.98 3.78 -11.09
N ASP A 389 11.90 4.54 -11.19
CA ASP A 389 10.67 4.13 -11.86
C ASP A 389 10.44 4.89 -13.18
N LYS A 390 9.44 4.42 -13.95
CA LYS A 390 9.13 4.81 -15.34
C LYS A 390 8.51 6.20 -15.44
N ASP A 391 8.75 6.91 -16.54
CA ASP A 391 8.14 8.23 -16.75
C ASP A 391 6.61 8.13 -16.87
N TYR A 392 5.92 9.05 -16.19
CA TYR A 392 4.48 9.27 -16.30
C TYR A 392 4.07 9.71 -17.71
N VAL A 393 4.82 10.64 -18.32
CA VAL A 393 4.58 11.11 -19.70
C VAL A 393 5.87 11.05 -20.50
N TYR A 394 5.80 10.51 -21.72
CA TYR A 394 6.98 10.29 -22.59
C TYR A 394 6.66 10.61 -24.06
N VAL A 395 7.37 11.57 -24.66
CA VAL A 395 7.16 12.03 -26.05
C VAL A 395 8.06 11.27 -27.04
N PHE A 396 7.47 10.52 -27.97
CA PHE A 396 8.21 9.72 -28.95
C PHE A 396 8.93 10.59 -29.98
N ARG A 397 10.21 10.30 -30.24
CA ARG A 397 11.13 11.17 -31.00
C ARG A 397 12.08 10.36 -31.90
N PRO A 398 12.63 10.95 -32.98
CA PRO A 398 13.54 10.25 -33.88
C PRO A 398 14.93 10.08 -33.26
N GLY A 399 15.65 9.03 -33.68
CA GLY A 399 17.04 8.77 -33.25
C GLY A 399 17.21 8.21 -31.84
N GLU A 400 16.14 7.71 -31.23
CA GLU A 400 16.16 7.19 -29.87
C GLU A 400 16.09 5.67 -29.80
N THR A 401 17.04 5.05 -29.10
CA THR A 401 17.21 3.59 -29.06
C THR A 401 16.52 2.91 -27.89
N THR A 402 16.33 3.63 -26.79
CA THR A 402 15.85 3.10 -25.50
C THR A 402 15.06 4.18 -24.77
N ALA A 403 13.96 3.81 -24.10
CA ALA A 403 13.13 4.76 -23.35
C ALA A 403 13.89 5.37 -22.16
N ASN A 404 14.88 4.64 -21.64
CA ASN A 404 15.72 5.03 -20.51
C ASN A 404 14.90 5.49 -19.29
N ASP A 405 13.72 4.89 -19.12
CA ASP A 405 12.79 5.07 -18.00
C ASP A 405 13.58 4.99 -16.67
N GLY A 406 13.79 6.12 -16.02
CA GLY A 406 14.57 6.24 -14.77
C GLY A 406 16.10 6.37 -14.88
N VAL A 407 16.71 6.24 -16.07
CA VAL A 407 18.18 6.31 -16.30
C VAL A 407 18.62 7.69 -16.80
N ARG A 408 19.83 8.14 -16.44
CA ARG A 408 20.44 9.38 -16.95
C ARG A 408 21.52 9.09 -18.01
N GLY A 409 21.29 9.54 -19.23
CA GLY A 409 22.36 10.00 -20.13
C GLY A 409 22.88 9.03 -21.19
N ASP A 410 21.99 8.46 -22.01
CA ASP A 410 22.34 7.60 -23.15
C ASP A 410 21.37 7.70 -24.36
N GLY A 411 20.15 8.23 -24.17
CA GLY A 411 19.19 8.44 -25.27
C GLY A 411 19.61 9.54 -26.27
N ALA A 412 19.98 9.14 -27.49
CA ALA A 412 20.50 10.02 -28.54
C ALA A 412 19.43 10.85 -29.31
N GLY A 413 18.14 10.64 -29.03
CA GLY A 413 17.05 11.32 -29.73
C GLY A 413 16.80 12.75 -29.24
N ASP A 414 16.67 13.69 -30.16
CA ASP A 414 16.35 15.10 -29.85
C ASP A 414 14.84 15.30 -29.75
N VAL A 415 14.34 15.51 -28.53
CA VAL A 415 12.90 15.68 -28.25
C VAL A 415 12.29 16.88 -28.98
N ARG A 416 13.07 17.91 -29.36
CA ARG A 416 12.57 19.06 -30.12
C ARG A 416 12.05 18.68 -31.51
N ASN A 417 12.45 17.51 -32.03
CA ASN A 417 12.11 17.01 -33.37
C ASN A 417 11.10 15.83 -33.32
N ALA A 418 10.33 15.72 -32.24
CA ALA A 418 9.34 14.65 -32.06
C ALA A 418 8.22 14.64 -33.11
N GLN A 419 7.82 15.82 -33.60
CA GLN A 419 6.62 16.05 -34.37
C GLN A 419 6.60 15.36 -35.74
N LEU A 420 5.44 14.81 -36.08
CA LEU A 420 5.10 14.35 -37.42
C LEU A 420 4.51 15.50 -38.24
N SER A 421 4.86 15.61 -39.53
CA SER A 421 4.37 16.67 -40.41
C SER A 421 4.25 16.21 -41.86
N ALA A 422 3.45 16.92 -42.66
CA ALA A 422 3.23 16.59 -44.07
C ALA A 422 4.47 16.82 -44.96
N SER A 423 5.46 17.58 -44.48
CA SER A 423 6.72 17.91 -45.16
C SER A 423 7.95 17.22 -44.57
N GLY A 424 7.88 16.69 -43.34
CA GLY A 424 8.99 16.07 -42.61
C GLY A 424 8.74 14.59 -42.31
N ARG A 425 8.90 14.20 -41.04
CA ARG A 425 8.63 12.83 -40.55
C ARG A 425 7.12 12.55 -40.68
N LYS A 426 6.73 11.58 -41.52
CA LYS A 426 5.30 11.30 -41.78
C LYS A 426 4.67 10.27 -40.86
N SER A 427 5.47 9.38 -40.27
CA SER A 427 4.97 8.27 -39.45
C SER A 427 5.81 7.95 -38.22
N LEU A 428 5.18 7.23 -37.30
CA LEU A 428 5.72 6.65 -36.07
C LEU A 428 4.97 5.33 -35.80
N GLY A 429 5.68 4.34 -35.23
CA GLY A 429 5.10 3.05 -34.89
C GLY A 429 5.26 1.99 -35.98
N THR A 430 5.11 0.72 -35.59
CA THR A 430 5.13 -0.44 -36.48
C THR A 430 4.22 -1.54 -35.94
N ALA A 431 3.59 -2.29 -36.84
CA ALA A 431 2.79 -3.48 -36.51
C ALA A 431 3.64 -4.73 -36.23
N GLU A 432 4.96 -4.67 -36.48
CA GLU A 432 5.88 -5.78 -36.22
C GLU A 432 6.18 -5.88 -34.71
N MET A 433 5.57 -6.87 -34.06
CA MET A 433 5.53 -6.99 -32.59
C MET A 433 6.87 -7.35 -31.94
N ASP A 434 7.87 -7.75 -32.73
CA ASP A 434 9.24 -8.03 -32.30
C ASP A 434 10.14 -6.78 -32.23
N LYS A 435 9.69 -5.64 -32.77
CA LYS A 435 10.46 -4.40 -32.87
C LYS A 435 10.39 -3.54 -31.60
N GLY A 436 11.47 -2.83 -31.31
CA GLY A 436 11.60 -1.94 -30.16
C GLY A 436 11.53 -0.46 -30.51
N LEU A 437 11.77 0.40 -29.51
CA LEU A 437 11.79 1.86 -29.69
C LEU A 437 12.85 2.29 -30.72
N ALA A 438 14.01 1.60 -30.76
CA ALA A 438 15.08 1.82 -31.73
C ALA A 438 14.63 1.71 -33.20
N ASP A 439 13.65 0.84 -33.48
CA ASP A 439 13.04 0.64 -34.79
C ASP A 439 11.92 1.65 -35.10
N GLY A 440 11.68 2.60 -34.17
CA GLY A 440 10.61 3.60 -34.26
C GLY A 440 9.24 3.12 -33.78
N ALA A 441 9.16 2.00 -33.04
CA ALA A 441 7.92 1.49 -32.49
C ALA A 441 7.27 2.42 -31.43
N ILE A 442 5.94 2.36 -31.29
CA ILE A 442 5.23 2.99 -30.17
C ILE A 442 5.22 1.98 -29.03
N THR A 443 6.12 2.14 -28.06
CA THR A 443 6.33 1.17 -26.98
C THR A 443 5.71 1.58 -25.65
N TYR A 444 5.22 0.60 -24.90
CA TYR A 444 4.91 0.75 -23.48
C TYR A 444 6.17 0.98 -22.63
N SER A 445 5.99 1.30 -21.35
CA SER A 445 7.07 1.39 -20.36
C SER A 445 7.78 0.07 -20.07
N SER A 446 7.23 -1.06 -20.52
CA SER A 446 7.91 -2.37 -20.56
C SER A 446 8.91 -2.51 -21.72
N GLY A 447 8.96 -1.55 -22.65
CA GLY A 447 9.67 -1.67 -23.93
C GLY A 447 8.93 -2.49 -24.99
N GLN A 448 7.83 -3.16 -24.62
CA GLN A 448 6.97 -3.91 -25.54
C GLN A 448 6.31 -2.98 -26.57
N ASN A 449 6.33 -3.37 -27.84
CA ASN A 449 5.58 -2.69 -28.89
C ASN A 449 4.07 -2.75 -28.63
N SER A 450 3.36 -1.65 -28.85
CA SER A 450 1.89 -1.61 -28.84
C SER A 450 1.25 -2.11 -30.14
N GLY A 451 2.06 -2.22 -31.21
CA GLY A 451 1.64 -2.54 -32.59
C GLY A 451 1.08 -1.35 -33.36
N ILE A 452 0.85 -0.22 -32.70
CA ILE A 452 0.11 0.92 -33.25
C ILE A 452 0.99 1.67 -34.26
N VAL A 453 0.39 2.10 -35.38
CA VAL A 453 1.03 2.95 -36.38
C VAL A 453 0.25 4.25 -36.53
N VAL A 454 0.95 5.39 -36.47
CA VAL A 454 0.40 6.74 -36.64
C VAL A 454 1.02 7.36 -37.90
N THR A 455 0.19 7.80 -38.86
CA THR A 455 0.66 8.35 -40.15
C THR A 455 -0.08 9.64 -40.53
N VAL A 456 0.65 10.74 -40.73
CA VAL A 456 0.11 12.02 -41.22
C VAL A 456 -0.29 11.89 -42.69
N LYS A 457 -1.57 12.20 -43.00
CA LYS A 457 -2.11 12.23 -44.36
C LYS A 457 -1.99 13.62 -44.99
N SER A 458 -2.31 14.67 -44.24
CA SER A 458 -2.24 16.07 -44.70
C SER A 458 -2.15 17.06 -43.53
N GLN A 459 -1.74 18.30 -43.82
CA GLN A 459 -1.55 19.35 -42.81
C GLN A 459 -1.90 20.72 -43.42
N ALA A 460 -2.54 21.58 -42.62
CA ALA A 460 -2.78 22.98 -42.90
C ALA A 460 -2.11 23.85 -41.81
N ALA A 461 -2.26 25.18 -41.88
CA ALA A 461 -1.69 26.09 -40.89
C ALA A 461 -2.22 25.84 -39.46
N ASP A 462 -3.49 25.48 -39.33
CA ASP A 462 -4.21 25.34 -38.06
C ASP A 462 -4.86 23.96 -37.86
N SER A 463 -4.47 22.95 -38.63
CA SER A 463 -4.93 21.57 -38.45
C SER A 463 -3.99 20.52 -39.05
N ILE A 464 -4.10 19.29 -38.57
CA ILE A 464 -3.43 18.11 -39.13
C ILE A 464 -4.38 16.93 -39.20
N THR A 465 -4.34 16.20 -40.31
CA THR A 465 -5.12 14.98 -40.54
C THR A 465 -4.17 13.80 -40.60
N PHE A 466 -4.44 12.77 -39.80
CA PHE A 466 -3.61 11.58 -39.67
C PHE A 466 -4.47 10.32 -39.52
N GLU A 467 -3.85 9.17 -39.65
CA GLU A 467 -4.46 7.86 -39.48
C GLU A 467 -3.82 7.12 -38.31
N VAL A 468 -4.66 6.48 -37.50
CA VAL A 468 -4.23 5.49 -36.50
C VAL A 468 -4.61 4.12 -37.04
N ALA A 469 -3.63 3.24 -37.18
CA ALA A 469 -3.83 1.84 -37.53
C ALA A 469 -3.41 0.94 -36.36
N TYR A 470 -4.18 -0.14 -36.19
CA TYR A 470 -3.87 -1.24 -35.28
C TYR A 470 -3.52 -2.48 -36.10
N PRO A 471 -2.66 -3.39 -35.60
CA PRO A 471 -2.52 -4.72 -36.17
C PRO A 471 -3.79 -5.54 -35.91
N ASP A 472 -3.92 -6.66 -36.61
CA ASP A 472 -4.82 -7.73 -36.18
C ASP A 472 -4.21 -8.42 -34.95
N TYR A 473 -4.64 -8.02 -33.76
CA TYR A 473 -4.17 -8.59 -32.50
C TYR A 473 -4.53 -10.08 -32.36
N ASP A 474 -5.64 -10.54 -32.96
CA ASP A 474 -6.05 -11.96 -32.89
C ASP A 474 -5.18 -12.83 -33.80
N ALA A 475 -4.74 -12.30 -34.96
CA ALA A 475 -3.74 -12.92 -35.82
C ALA A 475 -2.31 -12.84 -35.26
N SER A 476 -2.01 -11.86 -34.40
CA SER A 476 -0.65 -11.64 -33.84
C SER A 476 -0.16 -12.73 -32.87
N GLY A 477 -0.97 -13.74 -32.57
CA GLY A 477 -0.53 -14.95 -31.86
C GLY A 477 -0.40 -14.83 -30.34
N ILE A 478 -0.96 -13.76 -29.74
CA ILE A 478 -0.98 -13.49 -28.29
C ILE A 478 -1.48 -14.72 -27.49
N TRP A 479 -2.60 -15.31 -27.93
CA TRP A 479 -3.05 -16.64 -27.52
C TRP A 479 -2.61 -17.66 -28.58
N GLN A 480 -1.47 -18.30 -28.35
CA GLN A 480 -0.89 -19.28 -29.28
C GLN A 480 -1.75 -20.54 -29.34
N MET A 481 -2.07 -21.05 -30.53
CA MET A 481 -2.66 -22.39 -30.68
C MET A 481 -1.65 -23.45 -30.20
N VAL A 482 -2.11 -24.44 -29.44
CA VAL A 482 -1.25 -25.51 -28.94
C VAL A 482 -1.08 -26.60 -30.01
N THR A 483 0.03 -26.53 -30.74
CA THR A 483 0.44 -27.53 -31.74
C THR A 483 1.65 -28.34 -31.27
N ASN A 484 1.93 -29.42 -31.99
CA ASN A 484 3.24 -30.05 -32.05
C ASN A 484 4.27 -29.14 -32.75
N ALA A 485 5.55 -29.51 -32.67
CA ALA A 485 6.66 -28.80 -33.33
C ALA A 485 6.60 -28.82 -34.88
N ASP A 486 5.84 -29.75 -35.47
CA ASP A 486 5.56 -29.82 -36.91
C ASP A 486 4.30 -29.03 -37.32
N GLY A 487 3.68 -28.30 -36.39
CA GLY A 487 2.43 -27.57 -36.58
C GLY A 487 1.16 -28.42 -36.50
N SER A 488 1.27 -29.75 -36.32
CA SER A 488 0.09 -30.63 -36.23
C SER A 488 -0.67 -30.46 -34.90
N ASN A 489 -1.99 -30.66 -34.95
CA ASN A 489 -2.87 -30.64 -33.79
C ASN A 489 -3.83 -31.86 -33.89
N PRO A 490 -3.80 -32.81 -32.94
CA PRO A 490 -4.63 -34.02 -32.99
C PRO A 490 -6.01 -33.85 -32.34
N LEU A 491 -6.37 -32.67 -31.82
CA LEU A 491 -7.71 -32.41 -31.31
C LEU A 491 -8.73 -32.44 -32.47
N PRO A 492 -9.96 -32.97 -32.28
CA PRO A 492 -10.91 -33.08 -33.39
C PRO A 492 -11.45 -31.71 -33.83
N THR A 493 -11.48 -31.49 -35.14
CA THR A 493 -11.82 -30.22 -35.79
C THR A 493 -13.25 -30.13 -36.31
N SER A 494 -14.13 -31.06 -35.90
CA SER A 494 -15.56 -31.04 -36.23
C SER A 494 -16.37 -31.92 -35.28
N GLY A 495 -17.64 -31.56 -35.10
CA GLY A 495 -18.60 -32.36 -34.33
C GLY A 495 -18.32 -32.48 -32.83
N ILE A 496 -17.55 -31.57 -32.22
CA ILE A 496 -17.40 -31.53 -30.76
C ILE A 496 -18.70 -31.07 -30.10
N ILE A 497 -19.15 -31.83 -29.09
CA ILE A 497 -20.27 -31.46 -28.20
C ILE A 497 -19.82 -31.05 -26.79
N GLY A 498 -18.54 -31.23 -26.45
CA GLY A 498 -17.96 -30.74 -25.21
C GLY A 498 -16.47 -31.01 -25.07
N ALA A 499 -15.79 -30.13 -24.32
CA ALA A 499 -14.38 -30.27 -23.95
C ALA A 499 -14.13 -29.93 -22.48
N ARG A 500 -13.07 -30.50 -21.90
CA ARG A 500 -12.51 -30.14 -20.59
C ARG A 500 -10.98 -30.16 -20.64
N VAL A 501 -10.32 -29.36 -19.80
CA VAL A 501 -8.87 -29.40 -19.62
C VAL A 501 -8.50 -29.42 -18.14
N THR A 502 -7.53 -30.24 -17.77
CA THR A 502 -6.90 -30.20 -16.45
C THR A 502 -5.39 -30.38 -16.57
N SER A 503 -4.66 -30.30 -15.46
CA SER A 503 -3.20 -30.45 -15.43
C SER A 503 -2.77 -31.07 -14.10
N ASP A 504 -1.77 -31.95 -14.14
CA ASP A 504 -1.07 -32.45 -12.94
C ASP A 504 0.22 -31.67 -12.63
N GLY A 505 0.47 -30.59 -13.38
CA GLY A 505 1.71 -29.82 -13.33
C GLY A 505 2.84 -30.35 -14.21
N SER A 506 2.71 -31.56 -14.78
CA SER A 506 3.65 -32.15 -15.74
C SER A 506 3.07 -32.27 -17.15
N LYS A 507 1.74 -32.45 -17.27
CA LYS A 507 1.01 -32.48 -18.54
C LYS A 507 -0.34 -31.80 -18.42
N ALA A 508 -0.77 -31.15 -19.50
CA ALA A 508 -2.15 -30.77 -19.71
C ALA A 508 -2.92 -31.96 -20.31
N TYR A 509 -4.13 -32.22 -19.82
CA TYR A 509 -4.99 -33.33 -20.23
C TYR A 509 -6.29 -32.76 -20.82
N VAL A 510 -6.56 -32.99 -22.12
CA VAL A 510 -7.74 -32.46 -22.82
C VAL A 510 -8.71 -33.59 -23.16
N LEU A 511 -9.86 -33.58 -22.48
CA LEU A 511 -10.98 -34.48 -22.75
C LEU A 511 -11.87 -33.88 -23.85
N THR A 512 -12.22 -34.67 -24.87
CA THR A 512 -13.11 -34.25 -25.95
C THR A 512 -14.21 -35.28 -26.20
N SER A 513 -15.46 -34.83 -26.31
CA SER A 513 -16.61 -35.65 -26.74
C SER A 513 -17.03 -35.22 -28.14
N ALA A 514 -16.94 -36.15 -29.11
CA ALA A 514 -17.12 -35.86 -30.54
C ALA A 514 -18.21 -36.74 -31.18
N GLY A 515 -19.26 -36.14 -31.76
CA GLY A 515 -20.35 -36.81 -32.46
C GLY A 515 -21.67 -36.02 -32.42
N THR A 516 -22.80 -36.72 -32.43
CA THR A 516 -24.13 -36.13 -32.14
C THR A 516 -24.51 -36.36 -30.68
N ALA A 517 -25.51 -35.65 -30.16
CA ALA A 517 -26.07 -35.91 -28.83
C ALA A 517 -26.68 -37.32 -28.65
N SER A 518 -26.82 -38.10 -29.72
CA SER A 518 -27.28 -39.50 -29.70
C SER A 518 -26.18 -40.53 -30.02
N SER A 519 -24.99 -40.09 -30.44
CA SER A 519 -23.87 -40.96 -30.78
C SER A 519 -22.56 -40.16 -30.83
N PHE A 520 -21.78 -40.25 -29.76
CA PHE A 520 -20.49 -39.57 -29.63
C PHE A 520 -19.41 -40.49 -29.06
N THR A 521 -18.16 -40.15 -29.36
CA THR A 521 -16.95 -40.83 -28.93
C THR A 521 -16.12 -39.93 -28.03
N THR A 522 -15.86 -40.39 -26.81
CA THR A 522 -15.05 -39.68 -25.81
C THR A 522 -13.58 -40.08 -25.94
N ARG A 523 -12.68 -39.10 -26.05
CA ARG A 523 -11.21 -39.28 -26.16
C ARG A 523 -10.48 -38.40 -25.16
N LEU A 524 -9.31 -38.84 -24.71
CA LEU A 524 -8.38 -38.03 -23.91
C LEU A 524 -7.08 -37.83 -24.68
N PHE A 525 -6.61 -36.59 -24.71
CA PHE A 525 -5.30 -36.20 -25.24
C PHE A 525 -4.45 -35.63 -24.11
N THR A 526 -3.14 -35.71 -24.24
CA THR A 526 -2.17 -35.11 -23.31
C THR A 526 -1.18 -34.25 -24.07
N TYR A 527 -0.76 -33.14 -23.47
CA TYR A 527 0.28 -32.25 -23.97
C TYR A 527 1.32 -32.03 -22.86
N ASP A 528 2.60 -32.27 -23.15
CA ASP A 528 3.71 -32.23 -22.18
C ASP A 528 4.52 -30.92 -22.20
N GLY A 529 3.96 -29.87 -22.82
CA GLY A 529 4.65 -28.59 -23.04
C GLY A 529 5.31 -28.47 -24.40
N ALA A 530 5.58 -29.59 -25.08
CA ALA A 530 6.20 -29.64 -26.41
C ALA A 530 5.42 -30.50 -27.44
N SER A 531 4.83 -31.61 -27.00
CA SER A 531 4.24 -32.64 -27.86
C SER A 531 2.89 -33.14 -27.36
N TRP A 532 2.03 -33.51 -28.31
CA TRP A 532 0.73 -34.15 -28.07
C TRP A 532 0.83 -35.68 -28.16
N ALA A 533 0.20 -36.36 -27.21
CA ALA A 533 -0.08 -37.80 -27.28
C ALA A 533 -1.56 -38.08 -27.02
N SER A 534 -2.20 -38.90 -27.87
CA SER A 534 -3.56 -39.39 -27.63
C SER A 534 -3.53 -40.62 -26.72
N LEU A 535 -4.39 -40.65 -25.71
CA LEU A 535 -4.61 -41.83 -24.85
C LEU A 535 -5.77 -42.70 -25.37
N GLY A 536 -6.19 -42.48 -26.62
CA GLY A 536 -7.20 -43.29 -27.31
C GLY A 536 -8.65 -42.98 -26.95
N VAL A 537 -9.54 -43.91 -27.31
CA VAL A 537 -10.99 -43.84 -27.04
C VAL A 537 -11.29 -44.39 -25.64
N ILE A 538 -12.06 -43.65 -24.87
CA ILE A 538 -12.47 -43.99 -23.50
C ILE A 538 -13.81 -44.73 -23.52
N ALA A 539 -14.75 -44.24 -24.33
CA ALA A 539 -16.11 -44.76 -24.48
C ALA A 539 -16.77 -44.25 -25.78
N GLN A 540 -17.86 -44.92 -26.17
CA GLN A 540 -18.80 -44.47 -27.20
C GLN A 540 -20.21 -44.63 -26.64
N GLY A 541 -20.99 -43.55 -26.61
CA GLY A 541 -22.35 -43.53 -26.02
C GLY A 541 -22.46 -42.88 -24.62
N PRO A 542 -21.74 -43.35 -23.59
CA PRO A 542 -21.79 -42.75 -22.24
C PRO A 542 -21.26 -41.32 -22.14
N ASP A 543 -22.06 -40.42 -21.55
CA ASP A 543 -21.75 -39.00 -21.33
C ASP A 543 -20.57 -38.82 -20.38
N ALA A 544 -19.64 -37.94 -20.74
CA ALA A 544 -18.42 -37.69 -19.97
C ALA A 544 -18.55 -36.39 -19.16
N TYR A 545 -18.74 -36.53 -17.85
CA TYR A 545 -19.06 -35.39 -16.96
C TYR A 545 -17.84 -34.71 -16.36
N GLY A 546 -16.74 -35.45 -16.16
CA GLY A 546 -15.54 -34.89 -15.55
C GLY A 546 -14.27 -35.73 -15.70
N LEU A 547 -13.15 -35.06 -15.48
CA LEU A 547 -11.78 -35.57 -15.56
C LEU A 547 -11.02 -35.08 -14.32
N CYS A 548 -10.26 -35.95 -13.67
CA CYS A 548 -9.25 -35.56 -12.69
C CYS A 548 -7.98 -36.41 -12.88
N VAL A 549 -6.85 -35.96 -12.33
CA VAL A 549 -5.59 -36.69 -12.37
C VAL A 549 -5.05 -36.86 -10.95
N LEU A 550 -4.63 -38.07 -10.60
CA LEU A 550 -3.97 -38.39 -9.34
C LEU A 550 -2.69 -39.16 -9.67
N ASN A 551 -1.53 -38.63 -9.23
CA ASN A 551 -0.21 -39.25 -9.44
C ASN A 551 0.03 -39.63 -10.93
N GLY A 552 -0.21 -38.70 -11.86
CA GLY A 552 -0.09 -38.90 -13.32
C GLY A 552 -1.16 -39.79 -13.96
N THR A 553 -2.01 -40.45 -13.16
CA THR A 553 -3.08 -41.33 -13.64
C THR A 553 -4.37 -40.52 -13.87
N PRO A 554 -4.87 -40.38 -15.10
CA PRO A 554 -6.14 -39.72 -15.35
C PRO A 554 -7.32 -40.66 -15.08
N TYR A 555 -8.35 -40.10 -14.45
CA TYR A 555 -9.63 -40.74 -14.15
C TYR A 555 -10.74 -39.94 -14.81
N VAL A 556 -11.62 -40.63 -15.53
CA VAL A 556 -12.77 -40.02 -16.22
C VAL A 556 -14.06 -40.62 -15.69
N LEU A 557 -15.01 -39.75 -15.37
CA LEU A 557 -16.36 -40.09 -14.94
C LEU A 557 -17.31 -40.07 -16.14
N LEU A 558 -17.95 -41.21 -16.40
CA LEU A 558 -18.94 -41.40 -17.44
C LEU A 558 -20.31 -41.76 -16.84
N SER A 559 -21.40 -41.49 -17.54
CA SER A 559 -22.74 -42.01 -17.23
C SER A 559 -23.35 -42.73 -18.43
N ASP A 560 -23.95 -43.91 -18.22
CA ASP A 560 -24.73 -44.63 -19.23
C ASP A 560 -26.26 -44.42 -19.08
N HIS A 561 -26.68 -43.37 -18.37
CA HIS A 561 -28.06 -43.07 -17.98
C HIS A 561 -28.71 -44.10 -17.02
N SER A 562 -27.92 -44.99 -16.42
CA SER A 562 -28.35 -45.88 -15.32
C SER A 562 -27.23 -46.18 -14.32
N ASN A 563 -25.97 -46.01 -14.72
CA ASN A 563 -24.79 -46.20 -13.91
C ASN A 563 -23.81 -45.05 -14.14
N LEU A 564 -23.10 -44.68 -13.07
CA LEU A 564 -21.84 -43.98 -13.17
C LEU A 564 -20.69 -44.98 -13.29
N ILE A 565 -19.76 -44.67 -14.18
CA ILE A 565 -18.63 -45.50 -14.54
C ILE A 565 -17.37 -44.66 -14.38
N VAL A 566 -16.46 -45.09 -13.51
CA VAL A 566 -15.11 -44.49 -13.43
C VAL A 566 -14.17 -45.35 -14.25
N LYS A 567 -13.53 -44.73 -15.25
CA LYS A 567 -12.42 -45.34 -15.99
C LYS A 567 -11.11 -44.66 -15.64
N ALA A 568 -10.06 -45.46 -15.48
CA ALA A 568 -8.69 -45.00 -15.29
C ALA A 568 -7.81 -45.47 -16.45
N TYR A 569 -6.79 -44.69 -16.81
CA TYR A 569 -5.79 -45.08 -17.81
C TYR A 569 -4.56 -45.68 -17.15
N GLY A 570 -4.17 -46.90 -17.53
CA GLY A 570 -3.00 -47.55 -16.95
C GLY A 570 -2.48 -48.71 -17.81
N SER A 571 -1.16 -48.86 -17.89
CA SER A 571 -0.48 -49.83 -18.78
C SER A 571 -0.94 -49.73 -20.24
N GLY A 572 -1.06 -48.49 -20.75
CA GLY A 572 -1.44 -48.20 -22.14
C GLY A 572 -2.94 -48.26 -22.47
N VAL A 573 -3.79 -48.70 -21.53
CA VAL A 573 -5.22 -48.98 -21.79
C VAL A 573 -6.17 -48.33 -20.77
N TRP A 574 -7.38 -48.01 -21.22
CA TRP A 574 -8.49 -47.63 -20.34
C TRP A 574 -9.13 -48.86 -19.69
N ARG A 575 -9.32 -48.81 -18.37
CA ARG A 575 -10.00 -49.85 -17.60
C ARG A 575 -11.13 -49.24 -16.77
N GLU A 576 -12.27 -49.92 -16.73
CA GLU A 576 -13.31 -49.63 -15.74
C GLU A 576 -12.76 -50.03 -14.36
N VAL A 577 -12.68 -49.07 -13.44
CA VAL A 577 -12.16 -49.27 -12.08
C VAL A 577 -13.25 -49.21 -11.02
N ALA A 578 -14.44 -48.68 -11.36
CA ALA A 578 -15.64 -48.79 -10.55
C ALA A 578 -16.91 -48.51 -11.37
N ARG A 579 -18.03 -49.08 -10.92
CA ARG A 579 -19.39 -48.83 -11.42
C ARG A 579 -20.36 -48.72 -10.24
N VAL A 580 -21.29 -47.76 -10.29
CA VAL A 580 -22.35 -47.56 -9.28
C VAL A 580 -23.65 -47.21 -9.99
N ALA A 581 -24.75 -47.87 -9.63
CA ALA A 581 -26.09 -47.50 -10.13
C ALA A 581 -26.52 -46.13 -9.57
N ALA A 582 -26.95 -45.23 -10.45
CA ALA A 582 -27.20 -43.82 -10.14
C ALA A 582 -28.36 -43.27 -10.98
N SER A 583 -28.90 -42.11 -10.61
CA SER A 583 -29.90 -41.40 -11.43
C SER A 583 -29.24 -40.36 -12.34
N ASN A 584 -30.00 -39.83 -13.32
CA ASN A 584 -29.55 -38.85 -14.32
C ASN A 584 -29.30 -37.42 -13.75
N SER A 585 -28.76 -37.35 -12.53
CA SER A 585 -28.24 -36.12 -11.91
C SER A 585 -26.91 -35.70 -12.55
N THR A 586 -26.55 -34.42 -12.45
CA THR A 586 -25.21 -33.94 -12.83
C THR A 586 -24.20 -34.38 -11.76
N PRO A 587 -23.25 -35.29 -12.05
CA PRO A 587 -22.32 -35.82 -11.07
C PRO A 587 -20.95 -35.12 -11.18
N ALA A 588 -20.12 -35.27 -10.14
CA ALA A 588 -18.76 -34.74 -10.10
C ALA A 588 -17.72 -35.83 -9.83
N ILE A 589 -16.50 -35.60 -10.31
CA ILE A 589 -15.29 -36.34 -9.92
C ILE A 589 -14.22 -35.32 -9.53
N GLY A 590 -13.37 -35.66 -8.56
CA GLY A 590 -12.26 -34.82 -8.13
C GLY A 590 -11.28 -35.55 -7.23
N VAL A 591 -10.25 -34.84 -6.78
CA VAL A 591 -9.21 -35.35 -5.90
C VAL A 591 -9.19 -34.56 -4.60
N ALA A 592 -9.09 -35.25 -3.48
CA ALA A 592 -8.84 -34.66 -2.16
C ALA A 592 -8.11 -35.67 -1.27
N GLY A 593 -7.15 -35.22 -0.45
CA GLY A 593 -6.43 -36.07 0.50
C GLY A 593 -5.68 -37.23 -0.13
N GLY A 594 -5.27 -37.09 -1.40
CA GLY A 594 -4.64 -38.16 -2.18
C GLY A 594 -5.57 -39.29 -2.63
N LYS A 595 -6.90 -39.13 -2.54
CA LYS A 595 -7.92 -40.07 -3.05
C LYS A 595 -8.76 -39.44 -4.17
N VAL A 596 -9.24 -40.27 -5.09
CA VAL A 596 -10.29 -39.90 -6.06
C VAL A 596 -11.65 -40.04 -5.38
N TYR A 597 -12.50 -39.04 -5.54
CA TYR A 597 -13.87 -39.01 -5.05
C TYR A 597 -14.86 -38.77 -6.20
N VAL A 598 -16.06 -39.36 -6.08
CA VAL A 598 -17.20 -39.14 -6.99
C VAL A 598 -18.42 -38.70 -6.17
N PHE A 599 -19.21 -37.77 -6.71
CA PHE A 599 -20.42 -37.24 -6.07
C PHE A 599 -21.59 -37.26 -7.03
N ALA A 600 -22.74 -37.80 -6.62
CA ALA A 600 -23.91 -37.99 -7.49
C ALA A 600 -25.20 -38.30 -6.71
N ASP A 601 -26.37 -38.19 -7.36
CA ASP A 601 -27.63 -38.71 -6.83
C ASP A 601 -27.83 -40.19 -7.15
N ARG A 602 -28.44 -40.87 -6.18
CA ARG A 602 -29.02 -42.21 -6.35
C ARG A 602 -30.45 -42.09 -6.91
N SER A 603 -31.01 -43.22 -7.34
CA SER A 603 -32.42 -43.34 -7.76
C SER A 603 -33.43 -43.19 -6.61
N ASP A 604 -32.96 -43.12 -5.36
CA ASP A 604 -33.75 -42.84 -4.15
C ASP A 604 -33.93 -41.33 -3.86
N GLY A 605 -33.46 -40.44 -4.75
CA GLY A 605 -33.62 -38.99 -4.60
C GLY A 605 -32.69 -38.38 -3.54
N GLN A 606 -31.52 -38.98 -3.31
CA GLN A 606 -30.51 -38.49 -2.37
C GLN A 606 -29.11 -38.50 -2.97
N SER A 607 -28.37 -37.42 -2.75
CA SER A 607 -26.96 -37.32 -3.13
C SER A 607 -26.05 -38.17 -2.22
N ARG A 608 -24.91 -38.62 -2.76
CA ARG A 608 -23.86 -39.35 -2.05
C ARG A 608 -22.47 -38.98 -2.53
N LEU A 609 -21.52 -39.07 -1.60
CA LEU A 609 -20.09 -39.05 -1.85
C LEU A 609 -19.56 -40.48 -1.83
N TYR A 610 -18.70 -40.82 -2.79
CA TYR A 610 -18.03 -42.11 -2.91
C TYR A 610 -16.52 -41.89 -2.98
N ALA A 611 -15.73 -42.67 -2.24
CA ALA A 611 -14.28 -42.73 -2.42
C ALA A 611 -13.92 -43.93 -3.29
N LEU A 612 -12.93 -43.78 -4.18
CA LEU A 612 -12.36 -44.91 -4.91
C LEU A 612 -11.38 -45.67 -4.00
N GLU A 613 -11.74 -46.89 -3.59
CA GLU A 613 -10.93 -47.74 -2.73
C GLU A 613 -10.61 -49.06 -3.44
N GLY A 614 -9.38 -49.18 -3.97
CA GLY A 614 -8.99 -50.27 -4.85
C GLY A 614 -9.74 -50.20 -6.17
N SER A 615 -10.56 -51.22 -6.46
CA SER A 615 -11.41 -51.32 -7.66
C SER A 615 -12.90 -51.20 -7.34
N ALA A 616 -13.26 -50.34 -6.39
CA ALA A 616 -14.65 -50.08 -6.02
C ALA A 616 -14.85 -48.63 -5.56
N LEU A 617 -15.97 -48.02 -5.94
CA LEU A 617 -16.47 -46.80 -5.31
C LEU A 617 -17.23 -47.19 -4.04
N ARG A 618 -16.76 -46.73 -2.88
CA ARG A 618 -17.39 -46.98 -1.58
C ARG A 618 -18.10 -45.73 -1.08
N GLU A 619 -19.40 -45.87 -0.82
CA GLU A 619 -20.23 -44.81 -0.25
C GLU A 619 -19.65 -44.35 1.10
N GLN A 620 -19.45 -43.05 1.24
CA GLN A 620 -18.94 -42.45 2.47
C GLN A 620 -20.09 -42.26 3.46
N ALA A 621 -19.84 -42.56 4.75
CA ALA A 621 -20.88 -42.53 5.78
C ALA A 621 -21.49 -41.15 5.99
N GLY A 622 -22.79 -41.10 6.30
CA GLY A 622 -23.57 -39.87 6.36
C GLY A 622 -24.05 -39.44 4.97
N GLY A 623 -25.36 -39.53 4.72
CA GLY A 623 -25.95 -39.09 3.46
C GLY A 623 -25.65 -37.62 3.17
N ALA A 624 -25.30 -37.28 1.92
CA ALA A 624 -24.90 -35.92 1.59
C ALA A 624 -26.05 -34.93 1.82
N PRO A 625 -25.79 -33.71 2.32
CA PRO A 625 -26.86 -32.94 2.92
C PRO A 625 -27.82 -32.27 1.91
N CYS A 626 -27.49 -32.24 0.61
CA CYS A 626 -28.43 -31.88 -0.47
C CYS A 626 -29.28 -33.07 -0.94
N GLY A 627 -30.32 -32.78 -1.73
CA GLY A 627 -31.16 -33.79 -2.40
C GLY A 627 -30.87 -33.92 -3.90
N HIS A 628 -30.70 -32.79 -4.59
CA HIS A 628 -30.48 -32.69 -6.04
C HIS A 628 -29.47 -31.56 -6.37
N PRO A 629 -28.19 -31.88 -6.62
CA PRO A 629 -27.12 -30.90 -6.80
C PRO A 629 -27.10 -30.39 -8.24
N THR A 630 -27.14 -29.08 -8.44
CA THR A 630 -26.91 -28.48 -9.77
C THR A 630 -25.42 -28.22 -9.97
N ASN A 631 -24.84 -28.86 -11.00
CA ASN A 631 -23.42 -28.74 -11.41
C ASN A 631 -22.43 -28.76 -10.23
N PRO A 632 -22.38 -29.87 -9.45
CA PRO A 632 -21.42 -30.01 -8.36
C PRO A 632 -19.97 -29.99 -8.83
N VAL A 633 -19.07 -29.53 -7.96
CA VAL A 633 -17.62 -29.78 -8.05
C VAL A 633 -17.10 -30.35 -6.73
N ILE A 634 -16.01 -31.13 -6.81
CA ILE A 634 -15.30 -31.66 -5.65
C ILE A 634 -13.94 -30.96 -5.59
N ALA A 635 -13.73 -30.17 -4.53
CA ALA A 635 -12.46 -29.54 -4.21
C ALA A 635 -11.87 -30.15 -2.93
N GLU A 636 -10.59 -29.90 -2.67
CA GLU A 636 -9.99 -30.19 -1.37
C GLU A 636 -10.10 -28.95 -0.45
N VAL A 637 -10.40 -29.17 0.83
CA VAL A 637 -10.13 -28.21 1.91
C VAL A 637 -9.38 -28.93 3.01
N ALA A 638 -8.14 -28.52 3.27
CA ALA A 638 -7.26 -29.10 4.30
C ALA A 638 -7.15 -30.64 4.26
N GLY A 639 -6.92 -31.23 3.08
CA GLY A 639 -6.84 -32.69 2.92
C GLY A 639 -8.18 -33.44 2.92
N LYS A 640 -9.32 -32.76 3.06
CA LYS A 640 -10.66 -33.38 3.15
C LYS A 640 -11.53 -33.01 1.93
N PRO A 641 -12.34 -33.95 1.39
CA PRO A 641 -13.20 -33.72 0.24
C PRO A 641 -14.30 -32.70 0.56
N THR A 642 -14.42 -31.67 -0.27
CA THR A 642 -15.41 -30.59 -0.12
C THR A 642 -16.23 -30.47 -1.39
N VAL A 643 -17.51 -30.75 -1.27
CA VAL A 643 -18.48 -30.64 -2.36
C VAL A 643 -19.05 -29.24 -2.38
N ILE A 644 -19.06 -28.61 -3.56
CA ILE A 644 -19.66 -27.30 -3.80
C ILE A 644 -20.73 -27.47 -4.86
N CYS A 645 -22.00 -27.19 -4.56
CA CYS A 645 -23.11 -27.34 -5.52
C CYS A 645 -24.29 -26.42 -5.23
N GLY A 646 -25.10 -26.15 -6.26
CA GLY A 646 -26.37 -25.44 -6.13
C GLY A 646 -27.54 -26.34 -5.68
N ASN A 647 -28.65 -25.69 -5.36
CA ASN A 647 -29.95 -26.27 -4.98
C ASN A 647 -29.94 -27.17 -3.72
N PHE A 648 -29.58 -26.58 -2.58
CA PHE A 648 -29.35 -27.32 -1.33
C PHE A 648 -30.60 -27.69 -0.50
N ALA A 649 -31.80 -27.25 -0.88
CA ALA A 649 -32.99 -27.33 -0.03
C ALA A 649 -33.73 -28.67 -0.14
N ARG A 650 -33.64 -29.50 0.91
CA ARG A 650 -34.53 -30.66 1.08
C ARG A 650 -35.95 -30.17 1.40
N ASN A 651 -36.92 -30.54 0.56
CA ASN A 651 -38.37 -30.33 0.73
C ASN A 651 -38.91 -28.89 0.58
N GLU A 652 -38.10 -27.89 0.17
CA GLU A 652 -38.60 -26.55 -0.20
C GLU A 652 -38.38 -26.28 -1.69
N ALA A 653 -39.46 -26.09 -2.45
CA ALA A 653 -39.41 -25.85 -3.90
C ALA A 653 -38.95 -24.42 -4.30
N THR A 654 -38.40 -23.64 -3.36
CA THR A 654 -38.21 -22.18 -3.50
C THR A 654 -36.85 -21.66 -3.05
N SER A 655 -36.12 -22.35 -2.16
CA SER A 655 -34.87 -21.86 -1.56
C SER A 655 -33.62 -22.26 -2.35
N GLN A 656 -33.48 -21.68 -3.55
CA GLN A 656 -32.37 -21.90 -4.48
C GLN A 656 -31.02 -21.35 -3.97
N LYS A 657 -30.38 -22.03 -3.02
CA LYS A 657 -29.07 -21.67 -2.46
C LYS A 657 -27.95 -22.60 -2.93
N THR A 658 -26.73 -22.07 -2.95
CA THR A 658 -25.49 -22.81 -3.24
C THR A 658 -24.72 -23.02 -1.95
N GLY A 659 -24.09 -24.18 -1.77
CA GLY A 659 -23.35 -24.50 -0.53
C GLY A 659 -22.07 -25.28 -0.76
N ALA A 660 -21.07 -25.04 0.09
CA ALA A 660 -19.82 -25.79 0.19
C ALA A 660 -19.77 -26.56 1.51
N TRP A 661 -19.64 -27.88 1.41
CA TRP A 661 -19.68 -28.81 2.54
C TRP A 661 -18.51 -29.78 2.48
N THR A 662 -17.72 -29.84 3.54
CA THR A 662 -16.63 -30.80 3.69
C THR A 662 -17.16 -32.06 4.34
N HIS A 663 -16.81 -33.23 3.78
CA HIS A 663 -17.00 -34.52 4.44
C HIS A 663 -15.76 -34.89 5.24
N GLU A 664 -15.97 -35.21 6.52
CA GLU A 664 -14.91 -35.50 7.47
C GLU A 664 -15.41 -36.54 8.47
N ASP A 665 -14.68 -37.66 8.55
CA ASP A 665 -14.83 -38.72 9.57
C ASP A 665 -16.27 -39.27 9.73
N GLY A 666 -17.03 -39.28 8.63
CA GLY A 666 -18.42 -39.77 8.55
C GLY A 666 -19.49 -38.70 8.77
N ALA A 667 -19.10 -37.44 8.94
CA ALA A 667 -19.98 -36.29 9.11
C ALA A 667 -19.80 -35.24 7.99
N TRP A 668 -20.81 -34.40 7.81
CA TRP A 668 -20.78 -33.28 6.87
C TRP A 668 -20.75 -31.95 7.61
N THR A 669 -19.73 -31.13 7.33
CA THR A 669 -19.56 -29.80 7.91
C THR A 669 -19.80 -28.73 6.85
N LEU A 670 -20.83 -27.91 7.04
CA LEU A 670 -21.04 -26.69 6.24
C LEU A 670 -19.83 -25.77 6.41
N LYS A 671 -19.14 -25.44 5.31
CA LYS A 671 -18.11 -24.41 5.30
C LYS A 671 -18.69 -23.07 4.84
N THR A 672 -19.55 -23.06 3.82
CA THR A 672 -20.17 -21.81 3.35
C THR A 672 -21.53 -22.06 2.70
N LEU A 673 -22.48 -21.16 2.92
CA LEU A 673 -23.77 -21.11 2.22
C LEU A 673 -23.88 -19.74 1.55
N TRP A 674 -24.27 -19.71 0.28
CA TRP A 674 -24.47 -18.50 -0.50
C TRP A 674 -25.93 -18.37 -0.90
N ASP A 675 -26.49 -17.17 -0.72
CA ASP A 675 -27.83 -16.79 -1.18
C ASP A 675 -27.83 -16.51 -2.70
N LEU A 676 -27.38 -17.51 -3.46
CA LEU A 676 -27.19 -17.49 -4.90
C LEU A 676 -27.58 -18.85 -5.49
N SER A 677 -28.31 -18.85 -6.60
CA SER A 677 -28.58 -20.03 -7.42
C SER A 677 -27.50 -20.15 -8.50
N ALA A 678 -26.40 -20.88 -8.19
CA ALA A 678 -25.27 -21.02 -9.11
C ALA A 678 -25.54 -22.14 -10.13
N THR A 679 -25.59 -21.78 -11.41
CA THR A 679 -25.66 -22.72 -12.55
C THR A 679 -24.29 -23.06 -13.11
N SER A 680 -23.26 -22.27 -12.81
CA SER A 680 -21.86 -22.61 -13.05
C SER A 680 -21.09 -22.46 -11.74
N VAL A 681 -20.33 -23.49 -11.39
CA VAL A 681 -19.50 -23.59 -10.20
C VAL A 681 -18.14 -24.12 -10.64
N SER A 682 -17.06 -23.47 -10.20
CA SER A 682 -15.69 -23.98 -10.37
C SER A 682 -14.85 -23.63 -9.15
N ALA A 683 -13.81 -24.40 -8.87
CA ALA A 683 -13.00 -24.25 -7.67
C ALA A 683 -11.52 -24.58 -7.88
N ALA A 684 -10.65 -23.82 -7.22
CA ALA A 684 -9.19 -23.95 -7.32
C ALA A 684 -8.52 -23.78 -5.96
N VAL A 685 -7.36 -24.41 -5.77
CA VAL A 685 -6.56 -24.33 -4.55
C VAL A 685 -5.31 -23.49 -4.80
N SER A 686 -5.10 -22.45 -3.98
CA SER A 686 -3.94 -21.57 -4.03
C SER A 686 -3.23 -21.61 -2.66
N GLY A 687 -2.06 -22.26 -2.60
CA GLY A 687 -1.42 -22.58 -1.33
C GLY A 687 -2.28 -23.56 -0.51
N SER A 688 -2.70 -23.17 0.69
CA SER A 688 -3.63 -23.93 1.55
C SER A 688 -5.07 -23.40 1.51
N ALA A 689 -5.39 -22.49 0.58
CA ALA A 689 -6.67 -21.80 0.51
C ALA A 689 -7.46 -22.21 -0.73
N THR A 690 -8.74 -22.51 -0.55
CA THR A 690 -9.64 -23.01 -1.60
C THR A 690 -10.61 -21.91 -2.00
N TYR A 691 -10.67 -21.61 -3.29
CA TYR A 691 -11.44 -20.53 -3.88
C TYR A 691 -12.55 -21.11 -4.76
N ALA A 692 -13.76 -20.55 -4.66
CA ALA A 692 -14.92 -20.96 -5.46
C ALA A 692 -15.44 -19.78 -6.29
N LEU A 693 -15.53 -19.98 -7.61
CA LEU A 693 -16.19 -19.09 -8.55
C LEU A 693 -17.59 -19.62 -8.83
N LEU A 694 -18.59 -18.77 -8.61
CA LEU A 694 -20.02 -19.07 -8.75
C LEU A 694 -20.65 -18.09 -9.74
N ALA A 695 -21.44 -18.58 -10.69
CA ALA A 695 -22.23 -17.74 -11.59
C ALA A 695 -23.66 -18.28 -11.76
N ASN A 696 -24.62 -17.37 -11.87
CA ASN A 696 -26.05 -17.65 -11.86
C ASN A 696 -26.68 -17.77 -13.28
N GLN A 697 -27.95 -18.18 -13.34
CA GLN A 697 -28.62 -18.57 -14.59
C GLN A 697 -28.77 -17.42 -15.62
N ASP A 698 -28.84 -16.17 -15.20
CA ASP A 698 -28.84 -14.98 -16.08
C ASP A 698 -27.44 -14.39 -16.33
N GLY A 699 -26.43 -14.87 -15.61
CA GLY A 699 -25.04 -14.41 -15.67
C GLY A 699 -24.78 -13.03 -15.06
N ALA A 700 -25.79 -12.37 -14.48
CA ALA A 700 -25.68 -11.02 -13.92
C ALA A 700 -25.12 -10.98 -12.50
N THR A 701 -24.83 -12.13 -11.86
CA THR A 701 -24.19 -12.17 -10.54
C THR A 701 -23.14 -13.28 -10.51
N ALA A 702 -21.89 -12.88 -10.76
CA ALA A 702 -20.70 -13.71 -10.53
C ALA A 702 -20.11 -13.40 -9.15
N VAL A 703 -19.64 -14.42 -8.44
CA VAL A 703 -19.15 -14.33 -7.05
C VAL A 703 -17.88 -15.16 -6.90
N MET A 704 -16.84 -14.57 -6.32
CA MET A 704 -15.65 -15.28 -5.85
C MET A 704 -15.67 -15.39 -4.32
N SER A 705 -15.40 -16.58 -3.79
CA SER A 705 -15.49 -16.82 -2.34
C SER A 705 -14.35 -17.70 -1.84
N LEU A 706 -13.79 -17.34 -0.68
CA LEU A 706 -12.81 -18.17 0.03
C LEU A 706 -13.55 -19.23 0.88
N VAL A 707 -13.40 -20.51 0.54
CA VAL A 707 -14.08 -21.64 1.20
C VAL A 707 -13.40 -21.99 2.53
N ALA A 708 -13.54 -21.11 3.53
CA ALA A 708 -12.88 -21.23 4.82
C ALA A 708 -13.80 -20.87 6.01
N GLY A 709 -14.36 -21.90 6.65
CA GLY A 709 -15.07 -21.79 7.94
C GLY A 709 -16.40 -21.03 7.91
N SER A 710 -17.15 -21.12 9.01
CA SER A 710 -18.40 -20.39 9.23
C SER A 710 -18.14 -18.88 9.34
N GLY A 711 -18.07 -18.21 8.19
CA GLY A 711 -17.66 -16.79 8.08
C GLY A 711 -16.90 -16.42 6.80
N SER A 712 -16.90 -17.28 5.77
CA SER A 712 -16.27 -17.06 4.46
C SER A 712 -16.35 -15.61 3.95
N LYS A 713 -15.21 -15.08 3.50
CA LYS A 713 -15.14 -13.81 2.74
C LYS A 713 -15.64 -14.04 1.31
N THR A 714 -16.90 -13.68 1.10
CA THR A 714 -17.57 -13.67 -0.20
C THR A 714 -17.38 -12.30 -0.88
N THR A 715 -16.97 -12.29 -2.14
CA THR A 715 -16.77 -11.09 -2.97
C THR A 715 -17.72 -11.16 -4.17
N ASN A 716 -18.73 -10.30 -4.22
CA ASN A 716 -19.53 -10.11 -5.44
C ASN A 716 -18.64 -9.43 -6.49
N LEU A 717 -18.59 -9.98 -7.70
CA LEU A 717 -17.69 -9.50 -8.74
C LEU A 717 -18.28 -8.34 -9.55
N GLY A 718 -19.60 -8.14 -9.53
CA GLY A 718 -20.25 -6.98 -10.17
C GLY A 718 -19.80 -6.79 -11.63
N ASP A 719 -19.29 -5.59 -11.95
CA ASP A 719 -18.75 -5.25 -13.28
C ASP A 719 -17.30 -5.74 -13.50
N ALA A 720 -16.62 -6.31 -12.48
CA ALA A 720 -15.23 -6.75 -12.59
C ALA A 720 -15.05 -8.05 -13.40
N LEU A 721 -16.12 -8.83 -13.59
CA LEU A 721 -16.21 -9.83 -14.66
C LEU A 721 -17.45 -9.54 -15.53
N PRO A 722 -17.39 -9.81 -16.83
CA PRO A 722 -18.55 -9.68 -17.70
C PRO A 722 -19.65 -10.69 -17.33
N LYS A 723 -20.87 -10.45 -17.84
CA LYS A 723 -21.99 -11.38 -17.63
C LYS A 723 -21.59 -12.80 -18.04
N THR A 724 -21.61 -13.72 -17.09
CA THR A 724 -20.97 -15.03 -17.24
C THR A 724 -22.01 -16.10 -17.62
N MET A 725 -21.76 -16.89 -18.67
CA MET A 725 -22.53 -18.10 -18.96
C MET A 725 -21.98 -19.32 -18.24
N THR A 726 -20.68 -19.56 -18.41
CA THR A 726 -19.91 -20.57 -17.70
C THR A 726 -18.54 -20.00 -17.36
N ALA A 727 -17.95 -20.47 -16.27
CA ALA A 727 -16.56 -20.19 -15.95
C ALA A 727 -15.86 -21.40 -15.36
N SER A 728 -14.56 -21.50 -15.62
CA SER A 728 -13.64 -22.44 -14.97
C SER A 728 -12.50 -21.68 -14.30
N LEU A 729 -11.97 -22.24 -13.21
CA LEU A 729 -11.02 -21.58 -12.32
C LEU A 729 -9.79 -22.47 -12.09
N ALA A 730 -8.60 -21.89 -12.27
CA ALA A 730 -7.32 -22.48 -11.88
C ALA A 730 -6.52 -21.50 -10.99
N ALA A 731 -5.49 -22.00 -10.31
CA ALA A 731 -4.66 -21.17 -9.42
C ALA A 731 -3.20 -21.64 -9.37
N ARG A 732 -2.26 -20.68 -9.29
CA ARG A 732 -0.82 -20.93 -9.11
C ARG A 732 -0.16 -19.70 -8.49
N GLY A 733 0.82 -19.89 -7.62
CA GLY A 733 1.68 -18.80 -7.12
C GLY A 733 0.97 -17.66 -6.37
N GLY A 734 -0.22 -17.88 -5.80
CA GLY A 734 -1.00 -16.81 -5.17
C GLY A 734 -1.85 -15.99 -6.16
N VAL A 735 -2.04 -16.48 -7.40
CA VAL A 735 -2.89 -15.87 -8.43
C VAL A 735 -3.96 -16.86 -8.88
N LEU A 736 -5.15 -16.34 -9.13
CA LEU A 736 -6.29 -17.06 -9.69
C LEU A 736 -6.44 -16.72 -11.18
N TYR A 737 -6.82 -17.70 -11.98
CA TYR A 737 -7.07 -17.57 -13.42
C TYR A 737 -8.46 -18.12 -13.73
N ALA A 738 -9.30 -17.32 -14.36
CA ALA A 738 -10.68 -17.69 -14.69
C ALA A 738 -10.89 -17.63 -16.21
N ALA A 739 -11.17 -18.75 -16.86
CA ALA A 739 -11.74 -18.75 -18.21
C ALA A 739 -13.24 -18.51 -18.10
N VAL A 740 -13.72 -17.46 -18.76
CA VAL A 740 -15.11 -17.01 -18.72
C VAL A 740 -15.67 -17.04 -20.14
N THR A 741 -16.74 -17.80 -20.34
CA THR A 741 -17.60 -17.65 -21.51
C THR A 741 -18.61 -16.54 -21.23
N GLU A 742 -18.47 -15.41 -21.92
CA GLU A 742 -19.34 -14.25 -21.76
C GLU A 742 -20.75 -14.52 -22.30
N ARG A 743 -21.74 -13.79 -21.80
CA ARG A 743 -23.13 -13.79 -22.30
C ARG A 743 -23.35 -12.61 -23.23
N GLY A 744 -23.43 -12.85 -24.54
CA GLY A 744 -23.60 -11.80 -25.55
C GLY A 744 -24.25 -12.31 -26.83
N ALA A 745 -24.13 -11.54 -27.91
CA ALA A 745 -24.64 -11.94 -29.23
C ALA A 745 -23.87 -13.13 -29.83
N PHE A 746 -22.60 -13.30 -29.42
CA PHE A 746 -21.71 -14.35 -29.93
C PHE A 746 -21.03 -15.19 -28.84
N ASN A 747 -21.17 -14.86 -27.55
CA ASN A 747 -20.55 -15.57 -26.42
C ASN A 747 -19.03 -15.79 -26.56
N PRO A 748 -18.22 -14.71 -26.57
CA PRO A 748 -16.76 -14.83 -26.61
C PRO A 748 -16.20 -15.46 -25.33
N VAL A 749 -15.02 -16.06 -25.43
CA VAL A 749 -14.24 -16.58 -24.29
C VAL A 749 -13.07 -15.66 -24.02
N ARG A 750 -12.96 -15.19 -22.78
CA ARG A 750 -11.76 -14.52 -22.26
C ARG A 750 -11.24 -15.23 -21.03
N VAL A 751 -9.93 -15.19 -20.85
CA VAL A 751 -9.31 -15.53 -19.57
C VAL A 751 -9.06 -14.24 -18.80
N TYR A 752 -9.31 -14.27 -17.50
CA TYR A 752 -9.01 -13.20 -16.57
C TYR A 752 -8.05 -13.71 -15.49
N HIS A 753 -7.29 -12.82 -14.86
CA HIS A 753 -6.50 -13.14 -13.67
C HIS A 753 -6.75 -12.15 -12.53
N ALA A 754 -6.60 -12.64 -11.29
CA ALA A 754 -6.73 -11.84 -10.07
C ALA A 754 -5.76 -12.33 -8.98
N PRO A 755 -5.19 -11.44 -8.14
CA PRO A 755 -4.46 -11.85 -6.95
C PRO A 755 -5.37 -12.63 -5.99
N ALA A 756 -4.92 -13.78 -5.47
CA ALA A 756 -5.69 -14.56 -4.51
C ALA A 756 -5.90 -13.85 -3.15
N ALA A 757 -5.16 -12.76 -2.90
CA ALA A 757 -5.35 -11.86 -1.76
C ALA A 757 -6.42 -10.76 -2.03
N ASP A 758 -6.63 -10.37 -3.28
CA ASP A 758 -7.62 -9.37 -3.71
C ASP A 758 -8.40 -9.86 -4.94
N CYS A 759 -9.39 -10.70 -4.68
CA CYS A 759 -10.24 -11.26 -5.73
C CYS A 759 -11.35 -10.30 -6.20
N SER A 760 -11.30 -9.02 -5.82
CA SER A 760 -12.28 -8.00 -6.25
C SER A 760 -11.95 -7.37 -7.61
N ARG A 761 -10.72 -7.60 -8.11
CA ARG A 761 -10.20 -7.02 -9.35
C ARG A 761 -9.70 -8.12 -10.26
N TRP A 762 -10.30 -8.22 -11.44
CA TRP A 762 -9.94 -9.18 -12.48
C TRP A 762 -9.46 -8.42 -13.72
N THR A 763 -8.30 -8.79 -14.23
CA THR A 763 -7.68 -8.19 -15.42
C THR A 763 -7.77 -9.18 -16.58
N PRO A 764 -8.24 -8.78 -17.78
CA PRO A 764 -8.27 -9.65 -18.94
C PRO A 764 -6.85 -10.03 -19.37
N LEU A 765 -6.64 -11.31 -19.67
CA LEU A 765 -5.36 -11.85 -20.09
C LEU A 765 -5.27 -11.82 -21.63
N GLY A 766 -5.07 -10.62 -22.17
CA GLY A 766 -5.01 -10.38 -23.62
C GLY A 766 -6.38 -10.44 -24.33
N ALA A 767 -6.34 -10.76 -25.63
CA ALA A 767 -7.51 -10.82 -26.49
C ALA A 767 -8.40 -12.06 -26.25
N SER A 768 -9.47 -12.21 -27.03
CA SER A 768 -10.42 -13.33 -26.87
C SER A 768 -9.83 -14.66 -27.36
N VAL A 769 -9.97 -15.72 -26.57
CA VAL A 769 -9.52 -17.08 -26.90
C VAL A 769 -10.37 -17.67 -28.04
N ALA A 770 -11.67 -17.35 -28.04
CA ALA A 770 -12.61 -17.71 -29.08
C ALA A 770 -13.68 -16.63 -29.20
N ALA A 771 -14.06 -16.23 -30.41
CA ALA A 771 -15.11 -15.25 -30.65
C ALA A 771 -16.53 -15.79 -30.37
N ASN A 772 -16.70 -17.11 -30.46
CA ASN A 772 -17.94 -17.80 -30.13
C ASN A 772 -17.65 -19.17 -29.51
N ALA A 773 -18.21 -19.42 -28.33
CA ALA A 773 -18.16 -20.71 -27.67
C ALA A 773 -19.43 -20.99 -26.87
N SER A 774 -19.73 -22.28 -26.69
CA SER A 774 -20.77 -22.74 -25.77
C SER A 774 -20.22 -23.08 -24.37
N GLY A 775 -18.90 -23.04 -24.19
CA GLY A 775 -18.24 -23.11 -22.90
C GLY A 775 -16.71 -23.05 -22.99
N SER A 776 -16.06 -22.90 -21.83
CA SER A 776 -14.62 -22.76 -21.70
C SER A 776 -14.08 -23.45 -20.44
N ASP A 777 -12.84 -23.91 -20.48
CA ASP A 777 -12.14 -24.55 -19.36
C ASP A 777 -10.67 -24.12 -19.28
N VAL A 778 -10.05 -24.14 -18.10
CA VAL A 778 -8.70 -23.58 -17.88
C VAL A 778 -7.80 -24.48 -17.02
N ALA A 779 -6.56 -24.63 -17.46
CA ALA A 779 -5.52 -25.34 -16.74
C ALA A 779 -4.19 -24.57 -16.77
N LEU A 780 -3.28 -24.93 -15.87
CA LEU A 780 -1.94 -24.33 -15.77
C LEU A 780 -0.90 -25.44 -15.93
N LEU A 781 0.03 -25.26 -16.86
CA LEU A 781 1.17 -26.15 -17.09
C LEU A 781 2.39 -25.25 -17.24
N ASP A 782 3.44 -25.55 -16.48
CA ASP A 782 4.59 -24.66 -16.29
C ASP A 782 4.16 -23.22 -15.93
N ASP A 783 4.83 -22.25 -16.52
CA ASP A 783 4.60 -20.81 -16.52
C ASP A 783 3.51 -20.35 -17.51
N LYS A 784 2.65 -21.24 -18.01
CA LYS A 784 1.67 -20.92 -19.06
C LYS A 784 0.24 -21.25 -18.65
N VAL A 785 -0.67 -20.35 -19.05
CA VAL A 785 -2.11 -20.53 -18.90
C VAL A 785 -2.65 -21.19 -20.16
N TYR A 786 -3.38 -22.29 -20.01
CA TYR A 786 -3.98 -23.04 -21.11
C TYR A 786 -5.50 -22.93 -21.02
N CYS A 787 -6.13 -22.38 -22.05
CA CYS A 787 -7.58 -22.28 -22.15
C CYS A 787 -8.09 -23.18 -23.27
N ALA A 788 -9.03 -24.07 -22.93
CA ALA A 788 -9.82 -24.82 -23.89
C ALA A 788 -11.14 -24.08 -24.14
N ALA A 789 -11.46 -23.81 -25.40
CA ALA A 789 -12.74 -23.24 -25.82
C ALA A 789 -13.37 -24.14 -26.90
N TYR A 790 -14.68 -24.41 -26.79
CA TYR A 790 -15.42 -25.22 -27.76
C TYR A 790 -16.55 -24.43 -28.43
N ASP A 791 -16.47 -24.34 -29.75
CA ASP A 791 -17.37 -23.56 -30.59
C ASP A 791 -18.50 -24.48 -31.11
N SER A 792 -19.74 -24.16 -30.74
CA SER A 792 -20.94 -24.90 -31.16
C SER A 792 -21.37 -24.64 -32.61
N VAL A 793 -20.84 -23.60 -33.26
CA VAL A 793 -21.17 -23.26 -34.66
C VAL A 793 -20.20 -23.92 -35.63
N SER A 794 -18.88 -23.89 -35.36
CA SER A 794 -17.92 -24.68 -36.15
C SER A 794 -17.78 -26.14 -35.70
N GLY A 795 -18.22 -26.48 -34.48
CA GLY A 795 -18.04 -27.80 -33.89
C GLY A 795 -16.58 -28.13 -33.55
N THR A 796 -15.75 -27.11 -33.33
CA THR A 796 -14.30 -27.26 -33.07
C THR A 796 -13.95 -27.13 -31.59
N VAL A 797 -12.76 -27.61 -31.23
CA VAL A 797 -12.05 -27.23 -30.00
C VAL A 797 -10.76 -26.52 -30.36
N SER A 798 -10.50 -25.40 -29.70
CA SER A 798 -9.16 -24.84 -29.61
C SER A 798 -8.64 -25.00 -28.18
N LEU A 799 -7.44 -25.57 -28.05
CA LEU A 799 -6.59 -25.33 -26.89
C LEU A 799 -5.62 -24.21 -27.28
N ARG A 800 -5.66 -23.09 -26.56
CA ARG A 800 -4.69 -22.01 -26.72
C ARG A 800 -3.90 -21.81 -25.42
N ARG A 801 -2.67 -21.33 -25.54
CA ARG A 801 -1.79 -20.98 -24.43
C ARG A 801 -1.38 -19.52 -24.45
N TYR A 802 -1.21 -18.94 -23.26
CA TYR A 802 -0.67 -17.60 -23.03
C TYR A 802 0.41 -17.70 -21.94
N GLN A 803 1.47 -16.90 -22.05
CA GLN A 803 2.53 -16.83 -21.04
C GLN A 803 1.99 -16.21 -19.75
N ALA A 804 1.88 -16.94 -18.64
CA ALA A 804 1.31 -16.38 -17.42
C ALA A 804 2.07 -15.10 -17.05
N PRO A 805 1.36 -14.01 -16.69
CA PRO A 805 1.99 -12.71 -16.46
C PRO A 805 2.97 -12.89 -15.30
N ASP A 806 4.16 -12.30 -15.40
CA ASP A 806 5.20 -12.58 -14.41
C ASP A 806 4.79 -11.99 -13.05
N VAL A 807 4.42 -12.89 -12.14
CA VAL A 807 3.86 -12.58 -10.84
C VAL A 807 4.93 -12.54 -9.75
N SER A 808 6.19 -12.34 -10.14
CA SER A 808 7.08 -11.45 -9.39
C SER A 808 6.51 -10.02 -9.39
N GLY A 809 5.52 -9.77 -8.51
CA GLY A 809 5.13 -8.42 -8.16
C GLY A 809 6.33 -7.60 -7.65
N PRO A 810 6.29 -6.26 -7.70
CA PRO A 810 7.44 -5.39 -7.47
C PRO A 810 8.17 -5.76 -6.17
N THR A 811 9.43 -6.17 -6.32
CA THR A 811 10.20 -6.87 -5.27
C THR A 811 10.26 -6.04 -3.99
N ALA A 812 9.65 -6.54 -2.92
CA ALA A 812 9.47 -5.77 -1.69
C ALA A 812 10.80 -5.31 -1.09
N ILE A 813 10.99 -4.00 -0.99
CA ILE A 813 12.30 -3.39 -0.77
C ILE A 813 12.65 -3.45 0.73
N SER A 814 13.68 -4.22 1.08
CA SER A 814 14.06 -4.40 2.49
C SER A 814 14.72 -3.16 3.07
N ILE A 815 14.11 -2.60 4.14
CA ILE A 815 14.63 -1.45 4.88
C ILE A 815 15.95 -1.75 5.63
N ALA A 816 16.37 -3.02 5.70
CA ALA A 816 17.61 -3.44 6.37
C ALA A 816 18.85 -2.69 5.85
N SER A 817 18.88 -2.36 4.56
CA SER A 817 19.97 -1.59 3.91
C SER A 817 19.94 -0.08 4.23
N ALA A 818 18.82 0.47 4.73
CA ALA A 818 18.57 1.91 4.76
C ALA A 818 19.70 2.74 5.41
N ALA A 819 20.08 3.87 4.82
CA ALA A 819 20.84 4.89 5.52
C ALA A 819 19.91 5.64 6.49
N VAL A 820 20.41 6.00 7.68
CA VAL A 820 19.63 6.63 8.73
C VAL A 820 20.44 7.78 9.33
N THR A 821 19.91 8.99 9.26
CA THR A 821 20.57 10.23 9.73
C THR A 821 19.70 10.97 10.76
N GLY A 822 20.24 11.98 11.44
CA GLY A 822 19.57 12.72 12.53
C GLY A 822 19.66 12.06 13.92
N VAL A 823 20.16 10.83 14.00
CA VAL A 823 20.37 10.10 15.26
C VAL A 823 21.42 10.81 16.11
N THR A 824 21.01 11.27 17.30
CA THR A 824 21.85 12.09 18.19
C THR A 824 21.85 11.56 19.62
N SER A 825 22.98 11.68 20.33
CA SER A 825 23.03 11.32 21.76
C SER A 825 22.12 12.23 22.57
N LYS A 826 21.37 11.65 23.53
CA LYS A 826 20.51 12.40 24.47
C LYS A 826 21.10 12.35 25.87
N THR A 827 20.51 13.06 26.83
CA THR A 827 20.88 12.98 28.26
C THR A 827 19.70 12.48 29.08
N TYR A 828 19.98 11.72 30.13
CA TYR A 828 18.97 11.23 31.07
C TYR A 828 18.28 12.36 31.85
N ASP A 829 16.94 12.30 31.96
CA ASP A 829 16.10 13.24 32.71
C ASP A 829 14.82 12.58 33.31
N GLY A 830 14.75 11.24 33.25
CA GLY A 830 13.60 10.42 33.64
C GLY A 830 12.53 10.16 32.57
N THR A 831 12.65 10.63 31.32
CA THR A 831 11.64 10.39 30.26
C THR A 831 12.18 9.60 29.06
N ALA A 832 11.28 8.93 28.34
CA ALA A 832 11.59 8.19 27.12
C ALA A 832 12.14 9.11 26.01
N LYS A 833 13.13 8.61 25.26
CA LYS A 833 13.84 9.36 24.23
C LYS A 833 13.47 8.89 22.83
N THR A 834 13.06 9.84 22.01
CA THR A 834 12.87 9.70 20.57
C THR A 834 14.00 10.40 19.81
N GLN A 835 14.13 10.08 18.54
CA GLN A 835 15.02 10.72 17.58
C GLN A 835 14.17 11.40 16.49
N ASN A 836 14.63 12.53 15.98
CA ASN A 836 14.15 13.09 14.72
C ASN A 836 15.12 12.60 13.63
N ILE A 837 14.62 11.87 12.64
CA ILE A 837 15.46 11.10 11.71
C ILE A 837 15.03 11.32 10.26
N ALA A 838 15.98 11.14 9.35
CA ALA A 838 15.67 10.81 7.97
C ALA A 838 16.15 9.37 7.70
N VAL A 839 15.34 8.61 6.97
CA VAL A 839 15.60 7.23 6.57
C VAL A 839 15.60 7.21 5.04
N THR A 840 16.61 6.59 4.42
CA THR A 840 16.64 6.42 2.96
C THR A 840 17.03 5.01 2.55
N VAL A 841 16.38 4.43 1.54
CA VAL A 841 16.79 3.16 0.90
C VAL A 841 17.13 3.44 -0.55
N SER A 842 18.31 2.99 -1.03
CA SER A 842 18.85 3.36 -2.35
C SER A 842 18.82 4.89 -2.60
N GLY A 843 18.95 5.67 -1.52
CA GLY A 843 18.85 7.13 -1.51
C GLY A 843 17.44 7.71 -1.69
N VAL A 844 16.37 6.90 -1.71
CA VAL A 844 14.95 7.36 -1.68
C VAL A 844 14.59 7.65 -0.23
N LYS A 845 14.11 8.87 0.08
CA LYS A 845 13.71 9.26 1.44
C LYS A 845 12.34 8.68 1.78
N LEU A 846 12.27 7.90 2.86
CA LEU A 846 11.06 7.23 3.31
C LEU A 846 10.25 8.11 4.27
N VAL A 847 8.93 7.96 4.27
CA VAL A 847 7.96 8.66 5.11
C VAL A 847 7.55 7.80 6.31
N GLN A 848 7.78 8.31 7.53
CA GLN A 848 7.38 7.63 8.76
C GLN A 848 5.84 7.60 8.88
N GLY A 849 5.29 6.42 9.16
CA GLY A 849 3.86 6.14 9.22
C GLY A 849 3.29 5.53 7.93
N ALA A 850 3.86 5.89 6.77
CA ALA A 850 3.50 5.32 5.46
C ALA A 850 4.41 4.14 5.10
N ASP A 851 5.70 4.41 4.87
CA ASP A 851 6.70 3.45 4.38
C ASP A 851 7.35 2.62 5.50
N TYR A 852 7.37 3.16 6.72
CA TYR A 852 7.90 2.47 7.89
C TYR A 852 7.30 3.00 9.19
N THR A 853 7.33 2.16 10.22
CA THR A 853 7.05 2.55 11.61
C THR A 853 8.33 2.55 12.43
N VAL A 854 8.36 3.34 13.51
CA VAL A 854 9.52 3.44 14.42
C VAL A 854 9.09 3.02 15.81
N SER A 855 9.78 2.03 16.38
CA SER A 855 9.68 1.66 17.79
C SER A 855 11.00 1.87 18.51
N TYR A 856 10.96 1.96 19.84
CA TYR A 856 12.11 2.25 20.68
C TYR A 856 12.21 1.23 21.83
N ALA A 857 13.43 0.83 22.16
CA ALA A 857 13.76 -0.03 23.29
C ALA A 857 14.92 0.59 24.11
N SER A 858 14.94 0.32 25.41
CA SER A 858 15.94 0.83 26.37
C SER A 858 16.08 2.36 26.39
N ASN A 859 15.08 3.11 25.92
CA ASN A 859 15.19 4.54 25.63
C ASN A 859 14.87 5.49 26.80
N VAL A 860 14.83 5.02 28.04
CA VAL A 860 14.59 5.86 29.24
C VAL A 860 15.87 6.03 30.07
N ASN A 861 16.60 4.94 30.32
CA ASN A 861 17.77 4.91 31.17
C ASN A 861 19.06 5.30 30.41
N ALA A 862 20.10 5.69 31.14
CA ALA A 862 21.41 5.95 30.53
C ALA A 862 22.09 4.65 30.06
N GLY A 863 22.73 4.69 28.90
CA GLY A 863 23.28 3.53 28.21
C GLY A 863 23.02 3.58 26.71
N THR A 864 23.03 2.42 26.06
CA THR A 864 22.66 2.28 24.64
C THR A 864 21.16 2.04 24.53
N ALA A 865 20.44 3.04 24.01
CA ALA A 865 19.07 2.91 23.56
C ALA A 865 19.04 2.42 22.11
N THR A 866 17.92 1.82 21.72
CA THR A 866 17.79 1.17 20.41
C THR A 866 16.50 1.64 19.73
N MET A 867 16.62 2.05 18.48
CA MET A 867 15.51 2.44 17.61
C MET A 867 15.35 1.39 16.51
N THR A 868 14.13 0.91 16.28
CA THR A 868 13.85 -0.11 15.26
C THR A 868 12.88 0.45 14.23
N LEU A 869 13.37 0.59 13.01
CA LEU A 869 12.58 0.88 11.82
C LEU A 869 11.96 -0.43 11.32
N THR A 870 10.66 -0.44 11.04
CA THR A 870 9.96 -1.61 10.46
C THR A 870 9.23 -1.17 9.20
N GLY A 871 9.59 -1.77 8.05
CA GLY A 871 8.99 -1.45 6.76
C GLY A 871 7.47 -1.71 6.73
N LYS A 872 6.78 -0.95 5.89
CA LYS A 872 5.34 -1.02 5.65
C LYS A 872 5.05 -0.78 4.15
N GLY A 873 4.00 -1.41 3.63
CA GLY A 873 3.66 -1.32 2.20
C GLY A 873 4.71 -2.02 1.33
N HIS A 874 5.23 -1.33 0.32
CA HIS A 874 6.28 -1.85 -0.57
C HIS A 874 7.63 -2.05 0.12
N TYR A 875 7.85 -1.41 1.27
CA TYR A 875 9.06 -1.59 2.08
C TYR A 875 8.85 -2.67 3.14
N THR A 876 9.82 -3.58 3.31
CA THR A 876 9.70 -4.73 4.23
C THR A 876 10.94 -4.88 5.11
N GLY A 877 10.93 -5.89 5.98
CA GLY A 877 12.01 -6.14 6.93
C GLY A 877 12.11 -5.08 8.03
N LYS A 878 13.25 -5.07 8.73
CA LYS A 878 13.53 -4.18 9.86
C LYS A 878 14.97 -3.67 9.81
N LYS A 879 15.21 -2.46 10.31
CA LYS A 879 16.55 -1.93 10.57
C LYS A 879 16.65 -1.40 11.99
N THR A 880 17.66 -1.87 12.70
CA THR A 880 17.94 -1.50 14.10
C THR A 880 19.09 -0.51 14.14
N VAL A 881 18.91 0.62 14.83
CA VAL A 881 19.90 1.70 14.94
C VAL A 881 20.08 2.08 16.41
N PRO A 882 21.29 1.95 16.98
CA PRO A 882 21.56 2.32 18.37
C PRO A 882 21.77 3.83 18.52
N PHE A 883 21.51 4.37 19.72
CA PHE A 883 21.92 5.71 20.13
C PHE A 883 22.22 5.79 21.63
N THR A 884 23.12 6.69 22.01
CA THR A 884 23.54 6.84 23.41
C THR A 884 22.61 7.76 24.20
N ILE A 885 22.22 7.33 25.39
CA ILE A 885 21.66 8.20 26.44
C ILE A 885 22.75 8.41 27.50
N ASN A 886 23.27 9.63 27.57
CA ASN A 886 24.33 10.04 28.48
C ASN A 886 23.82 10.14 29.92
N ARG A 887 24.68 9.78 30.88
CA ARG A 887 24.38 9.85 32.33
C ARG A 887 24.21 11.31 32.77
N ALA A 888 23.18 11.58 33.57
CA ALA A 888 22.90 12.90 34.09
C ALA A 888 23.95 13.34 35.13
N ASN A 889 24.61 14.48 34.92
CA ASN A 889 25.74 14.90 35.75
C ASN A 889 25.30 15.72 36.97
N LEU A 890 25.42 15.14 38.17
CA LEU A 890 25.07 15.78 39.44
C LEU A 890 25.95 17.00 39.77
N LYS A 891 27.08 17.24 39.09
CA LYS A 891 27.85 18.49 39.22
C LYS A 891 26.98 19.74 38.96
N ALA A 892 25.99 19.62 38.08
CA ALA A 892 25.01 20.65 37.74
C ALA A 892 23.73 20.62 38.61
N ALA A 893 23.65 19.74 39.62
CA ALA A 893 22.51 19.67 40.52
C ALA A 893 22.58 20.77 41.61
N SER A 894 21.40 21.21 42.05
CA SER A 894 21.22 22.09 43.21
C SER A 894 20.88 21.25 44.44
N ILE A 895 21.40 21.67 45.59
CA ILE A 895 21.02 21.14 46.91
C ILE A 895 20.26 22.25 47.62
N ALA A 896 19.05 21.95 48.11
CA ALA A 896 18.24 22.91 48.85
C ALA A 896 18.95 23.34 50.16
N ALA A 897 18.73 24.58 50.59
CA ALA A 897 19.34 25.11 51.81
C ALA A 897 18.96 24.27 53.04
N ILE A 898 19.97 23.76 53.76
CA ILE A 898 19.78 22.97 54.97
C ILE A 898 19.79 23.92 56.18
N PRO A 899 18.74 23.95 57.03
CA PRO A 899 18.70 24.79 58.23
C PRO A 899 19.84 24.48 59.20
N ASN A 900 20.19 25.46 60.03
CA ASN A 900 21.17 25.29 61.11
C ASN A 900 20.78 24.10 62.01
N GLN A 901 21.75 23.26 62.36
CA GLN A 901 21.55 22.07 63.18
C GLN A 901 22.17 22.28 64.58
N THR A 902 21.54 21.80 65.64
CA THR A 902 22.08 21.89 67.01
C THR A 902 22.91 20.65 67.34
N TYR A 903 24.12 20.83 67.87
CA TYR A 903 24.99 19.72 68.28
C TYR A 903 24.46 19.00 69.53
N THR A 904 24.19 17.70 69.40
CA THR A 904 23.60 16.84 70.45
C THR A 904 24.58 15.79 71.00
N GLY A 905 25.89 15.95 70.74
CA GLY A 905 26.91 14.96 71.12
C GLY A 905 27.16 13.86 70.07
N ALA A 906 26.45 13.88 68.94
CA ALA A 906 26.53 12.87 67.89
C ALA A 906 26.72 13.48 66.48
N ALA A 907 27.05 12.62 65.50
CA ALA A 907 27.29 13.01 64.11
C ALA A 907 25.97 13.36 63.37
N LEU A 908 25.80 14.63 63.00
CA LEU A 908 24.57 15.15 62.39
C LEU A 908 24.50 14.83 60.88
N ARG A 909 23.37 14.33 60.40
CA ARG A 909 23.20 13.82 59.02
C ARG A 909 21.87 14.29 58.36
N PRO A 910 21.65 15.61 58.20
CA PRO A 910 20.41 16.15 57.63
C PRO A 910 20.26 15.79 56.15
N ALA A 911 19.18 15.08 55.79
CA ALA A 911 18.95 14.57 54.45
C ALA A 911 18.82 15.69 53.40
N PRO A 912 19.71 15.76 52.38
CA PRO A 912 19.66 16.81 51.37
C PRO A 912 18.52 16.57 50.36
N THR A 913 17.78 17.64 50.03
CA THR A 913 16.90 17.62 48.84
C THR A 913 17.70 18.09 47.63
N VAL A 914 17.82 17.22 46.63
CA VAL A 914 18.61 17.45 45.41
C VAL A 914 17.67 17.65 44.21
N THR A 915 17.94 18.67 43.39
CA THR A 915 17.24 18.90 42.11
C THR A 915 18.23 19.04 40.95
N LEU A 916 17.83 18.60 39.76
CA LEU A 916 18.59 18.73 38.52
C LEU A 916 17.63 19.09 37.39
N GLY A 917 17.89 20.19 36.66
CA GLY A 917 16.97 20.70 35.64
C GLY A 917 15.56 20.99 36.18
N GLY A 918 15.47 21.49 37.43
CA GLY A 918 14.20 21.75 38.13
C GLY A 918 13.51 20.52 38.75
N LYS A 919 13.80 19.29 38.28
CA LYS A 919 13.20 18.06 38.82
C LYS A 919 13.93 17.57 40.07
N ARG A 920 13.20 17.01 41.05
CA ARG A 920 13.78 16.33 42.22
C ARG A 920 14.47 15.03 41.81
N VAL A 921 15.70 14.82 42.27
CA VAL A 921 16.42 13.55 42.11
C VAL A 921 16.04 12.63 43.27
N ASP A 922 15.62 11.40 42.96
CA ASP A 922 15.26 10.41 43.98
C ASP A 922 16.51 9.98 44.79
N PRO A 923 16.45 9.96 46.14
CA PRO A 923 17.56 9.56 47.01
C PRO A 923 18.22 8.21 46.71
N ALA A 924 17.52 7.25 46.11
CA ALA A 924 18.12 5.97 45.71
C ALA A 924 19.23 6.14 44.65
N ASN A 925 19.22 7.25 43.89
CA ASN A 925 20.18 7.51 42.81
C ASN A 925 21.51 8.13 43.27
N TYR A 926 21.65 8.53 44.56
CA TYR A 926 22.89 9.10 45.08
C TYR A 926 23.24 8.61 46.49
N ALA A 927 24.52 8.48 46.77
CA ALA A 927 25.04 8.31 48.13
C ALA A 927 25.24 9.69 48.77
N VAL A 928 24.92 9.82 50.06
CA VAL A 928 25.16 11.04 50.84
C VAL A 928 26.28 10.80 51.83
N SER A 929 27.30 11.65 51.79
CA SER A 929 28.41 11.68 52.73
C SER A 929 28.48 13.03 53.43
N TYR A 930 29.08 13.07 54.62
CA TYR A 930 29.19 14.26 55.45
C TYR A 930 30.62 14.42 55.97
N ALA A 931 31.09 15.67 56.07
CA ALA A 931 32.37 16.03 56.67
C ALA A 931 32.16 17.15 57.69
N ASN A 932 33.04 17.23 58.70
CA ASN A 932 33.00 18.21 59.79
C ASN A 932 31.68 18.23 60.59
N ASN A 933 30.93 17.13 60.61
CA ASN A 933 29.56 17.06 61.13
C ASN A 933 29.44 16.54 62.59
N VAL A 934 30.55 16.56 63.35
CA VAL A 934 30.69 15.94 64.69
C VAL A 934 30.97 16.96 65.81
N LYS A 935 30.87 18.26 65.53
CA LYS A 935 30.96 19.36 66.50
C LYS A 935 30.37 20.64 65.89
N ALA A 936 30.24 21.70 66.68
CA ALA A 936 29.85 23.02 66.18
C ALA A 936 30.88 23.56 65.15
N GLY A 937 30.39 24.25 64.11
CA GLY A 937 31.17 24.73 62.97
C GLY A 937 30.41 24.61 61.64
N THR A 938 31.12 24.74 60.52
CA THR A 938 30.55 24.52 59.18
C THR A 938 30.77 23.07 58.74
N ALA A 939 29.68 22.32 58.61
CA ALA A 939 29.66 20.96 58.08
C ALA A 939 29.41 20.99 56.57
N THR A 940 29.92 19.97 55.87
CA THR A 940 29.72 19.79 54.43
C THR A 940 28.90 18.53 54.20
N VAL A 941 27.88 18.60 53.35
CA VAL A 941 27.18 17.45 52.77
C VAL A 941 27.62 17.29 51.32
N THR A 942 27.90 16.06 50.90
CA THR A 942 28.26 15.72 49.51
C THR A 942 27.40 14.59 49.00
N VAL A 943 26.66 14.86 47.92
CA VAL A 943 25.87 13.86 47.18
C VAL A 943 26.69 13.37 45.98
N THR A 944 26.84 12.06 45.86
CA THR A 944 27.61 11.41 44.78
C THR A 944 26.74 10.40 44.06
N ALA A 945 26.75 10.40 42.72
CA ALA A 945 25.91 9.52 41.93
C ALA A 945 26.16 8.04 42.24
N ARG A 946 25.07 7.27 42.41
CA ARG A 946 25.08 5.87 42.85
C ARG A 946 24.47 4.90 41.83
N SER A 947 23.55 5.38 40.99
CA SER A 947 22.91 4.56 39.94
C SER A 947 23.57 4.74 38.57
N ALA A 948 23.29 3.83 37.64
CA ALA A 948 23.76 3.91 36.26
C ALA A 948 23.29 5.19 35.54
N ASN A 949 22.13 5.74 35.90
CA ASN A 949 21.53 6.90 35.23
C ASN A 949 22.23 8.24 35.51
N TYR A 950 22.99 8.35 36.60
CA TYR A 950 23.63 9.59 37.05
C TYR A 950 25.15 9.43 37.16
N GLN A 951 25.89 10.54 37.07
CA GLN A 951 27.35 10.58 37.29
C GLN A 951 27.79 11.86 38.04
N GLY A 952 29.02 11.87 38.54
CA GLY A 952 29.58 13.01 39.27
C GLY A 952 29.01 13.22 40.68
N SER A 953 29.33 14.35 41.29
CA SER A 953 28.95 14.72 42.65
C SER A 953 28.71 16.22 42.82
N ARG A 954 28.04 16.59 43.91
CA ARG A 954 27.80 17.98 44.34
C ARG A 954 27.95 18.09 45.85
N SER A 955 28.54 19.19 46.31
CA SER A 955 28.63 19.52 47.74
C SER A 955 27.87 20.80 48.07
N ALA A 956 27.42 20.89 49.32
CA ALA A 956 26.86 22.09 49.95
C ALA A 956 27.23 22.12 51.43
N THR A 957 27.11 23.27 52.09
CA THR A 957 27.50 23.47 53.50
C THR A 957 26.31 23.86 54.37
N PHE A 958 26.30 23.41 55.63
CA PHE A 958 25.36 23.83 56.66
C PHE A 958 26.08 24.14 57.97
N LYS A 959 25.49 24.95 58.84
CA LYS A 959 26.08 25.27 60.15
C LYS A 959 25.56 24.33 61.23
N ILE A 960 26.48 23.88 62.08
CA ILE A 960 26.18 23.24 63.36
C ILE A 960 26.45 24.26 64.46
N VAL A 961 25.45 24.52 65.31
CA VAL A 961 25.53 25.43 66.46
C VAL A 961 25.62 24.64 67.78
N ALA A 962 26.16 25.26 68.82
CA ALA A 962 26.19 24.68 70.16
C ALA A 962 24.77 24.60 70.76
N PRO A 963 24.49 23.62 71.63
CA PRO A 963 23.22 23.55 72.34
C PRO A 963 23.06 24.71 73.33
N ALA A 964 21.84 25.22 73.45
CA ALA A 964 21.47 26.20 74.48
C ALA A 964 21.38 25.52 75.87
N PRO A 965 21.65 26.24 76.97
CA PRO A 965 21.58 25.68 78.33
C PRO A 965 20.14 25.27 78.70
N PRO A 966 19.97 24.20 79.51
CA PRO A 966 18.66 23.64 79.83
C PRO A 966 17.86 24.52 80.80
N LYS A 967 16.53 24.45 80.69
CA LYS A 967 15.56 25.01 81.64
C LYS A 967 14.92 23.86 82.46
N PRO A 968 14.61 24.01 83.76
CA PRO A 968 14.21 22.87 84.60
C PRO A 968 12.82 22.29 84.30
N ASP A 969 12.68 20.99 84.54
CA ASP A 969 11.43 20.20 84.38
C ASP A 969 10.44 20.34 85.55
N LYS A 970 9.19 19.88 85.31
CA LYS A 970 8.15 19.64 86.32
C LYS A 970 7.50 18.25 86.05
N PRO A 971 7.15 17.43 87.07
CA PRO A 971 7.21 15.97 86.93
C PRO A 971 5.87 15.21 86.73
N THR A 972 6.02 13.89 86.51
CA THR A 972 5.00 12.78 86.58
C THR A 972 3.90 12.74 85.51
N THR A 973 3.28 11.60 85.15
CA THR A 973 3.15 10.26 85.81
C THR A 973 3.20 9.10 84.76
N PRO A 974 3.26 7.79 85.15
CA PRO A 974 3.70 6.69 84.26
C PRO A 974 2.64 5.66 83.79
N THR A 975 3.02 4.76 82.87
CA THR A 975 2.67 3.31 82.90
C THR A 975 3.62 2.50 82.00
N THR A 976 3.58 1.15 82.07
CA THR A 976 4.75 0.28 81.78
C THR A 976 4.53 -0.74 80.61
N PRO A 977 5.13 -1.96 80.57
CA PRO A 977 6.04 -2.49 79.53
C PRO A 977 5.30 -3.35 78.44
N THR A 978 5.87 -4.08 77.47
CA THR A 978 7.08 -4.94 77.40
C THR A 978 7.60 -5.21 75.96
N THR A 979 8.82 -5.76 75.88
CA THR A 979 9.43 -6.52 74.75
C THR A 979 9.59 -8.00 75.21
N PRO A 980 10.17 -8.99 74.47
CA PRO A 980 10.68 -9.07 73.08
C PRO A 980 10.31 -10.40 72.32
N THR A 981 11.07 -10.73 71.25
CA THR A 981 11.42 -12.08 70.69
C THR A 981 10.69 -12.66 69.46
N THR A 982 11.43 -13.55 68.80
CA THR A 982 11.18 -14.38 67.58
C THR A 982 11.98 -15.69 67.74
N PRO A 983 11.93 -16.67 66.81
CA PRO A 983 10.80 -17.36 66.14
C PRO A 983 10.77 -18.88 66.55
N PRO A 984 9.80 -19.72 66.07
CA PRO A 984 10.15 -20.69 64.99
C PRO A 984 8.95 -21.15 64.09
N LYS A 985 9.18 -22.22 63.30
CA LYS A 985 8.30 -22.96 62.34
C LYS A 985 8.47 -24.48 62.62
N PRO A 986 7.54 -25.44 62.34
CA PRO A 986 6.27 -25.44 61.57
C PRO A 986 5.02 -25.67 62.50
N THR A 987 3.88 -26.37 62.26
CA THR A 987 3.40 -27.37 61.26
C THR A 987 1.85 -27.49 61.20
N THR A 988 1.32 -28.15 60.16
CA THR A 988 -0.06 -28.67 59.96
C THR A 988 -0.32 -30.00 60.72
N PRO A 989 -1.57 -30.57 60.85
CA PRO A 989 -2.78 -30.41 59.99
C PRO A 989 -4.19 -30.35 60.71
N THR A 990 -5.28 -30.52 59.91
CA THR A 990 -6.69 -30.92 60.23
C THR A 990 -7.77 -29.89 60.64
N THR A 991 -9.04 -30.30 60.40
CA THR A 991 -10.34 -29.57 60.35
C THR A 991 -11.49 -30.61 60.49
N PRO A 992 -12.81 -30.26 60.60
CA PRO A 992 -13.51 -29.00 60.91
C PRO A 992 -14.42 -29.18 62.20
N PRO A 993 -15.40 -28.29 62.57
CA PRO A 993 -16.65 -28.02 61.82
C PRO A 993 -17.11 -26.53 61.80
N ALA A 994 -18.15 -26.25 61.01
CA ALA A 994 -18.95 -25.01 61.00
C ALA A 994 -20.15 -25.14 61.99
N PRO A 995 -20.99 -24.09 62.29
CA PRO A 995 -21.14 -22.82 61.57
C PRO A 995 -21.34 -21.52 62.39
N SER A 996 -21.08 -20.38 61.74
CA SER A 996 -21.95 -19.19 61.73
C SER A 996 -21.43 -18.23 60.65
N GLU A 997 -22.32 -17.47 60.00
CA GLU A 997 -22.00 -16.67 58.82
C GLU A 997 -21.51 -15.25 59.21
N PRO A 998 -20.25 -14.87 58.96
CA PRO A 998 -19.77 -13.52 59.23
C PRO A 998 -20.18 -12.59 58.08
N GLN A 999 -21.31 -11.89 58.24
CA GLN A 999 -21.70 -10.73 57.43
C GLN A 999 -20.59 -9.67 57.48
N MET A 1000 -19.70 -9.67 56.47
CA MET A 1000 -18.64 -8.67 56.34
C MET A 1000 -19.19 -7.32 55.87
N PRO A 1001 -18.57 -6.19 56.26
CA PRO A 1001 -19.08 -4.85 55.96
C PRO A 1001 -19.19 -4.59 54.45
N ALA A 1002 -20.22 -3.83 54.07
CA ALA A 1002 -20.54 -3.54 52.67
C ALA A 1002 -19.35 -2.88 51.93
N CYS A 1003 -18.96 -3.48 50.81
CA CYS A 1003 -17.88 -2.98 49.98
C CYS A 1003 -18.44 -1.90 49.04
N ALA A 1004 -18.37 -0.63 49.48
CA ALA A 1004 -18.77 0.53 48.66
C ALA A 1004 -18.27 0.39 47.19
N PRO A 1005 -19.12 0.64 46.18
CA PRO A 1005 -18.82 0.29 44.79
C PRO A 1005 -17.52 0.90 44.24
N GLY A 1006 -16.82 0.13 43.41
CA GLY A 1006 -15.53 0.50 42.81
C GLY A 1006 -14.32 -0.14 43.48
N TRP A 1007 -13.12 0.36 43.16
CA TRP A 1007 -11.86 -0.16 43.67
C TRP A 1007 -11.55 0.34 45.08
N GLN A 1008 -11.17 -0.58 45.97
CA GLN A 1008 -10.76 -0.29 47.34
C GLN A 1008 -9.36 -0.87 47.61
N ASN A 1009 -8.49 -0.08 48.25
CA ASN A 1009 -7.23 -0.60 48.80
C ASN A 1009 -7.36 -0.76 50.32
N VAL A 1010 -7.12 -1.97 50.81
CA VAL A 1010 -7.16 -2.30 52.24
C VAL A 1010 -5.85 -3.00 52.59
N GLY A 1011 -5.03 -2.35 53.42
CA GLY A 1011 -3.72 -2.90 53.85
C GLY A 1011 -2.72 -3.12 52.72
N GLY A 1012 -2.84 -2.38 51.60
CA GLY A 1012 -2.03 -2.58 50.39
C GLY A 1012 -2.67 -3.52 49.36
N THR A 1013 -3.63 -4.36 49.76
CA THR A 1013 -4.35 -5.28 48.87
C THR A 1013 -5.54 -4.59 48.20
N TRP A 1014 -5.73 -4.80 46.90
CA TRP A 1014 -6.88 -4.26 46.17
C TRP A 1014 -8.06 -5.22 46.12
N TYR A 1015 -9.26 -4.67 46.20
CA TYR A 1015 -10.56 -5.34 46.12
C TYR A 1015 -11.51 -4.52 45.25
N TYR A 1016 -12.53 -5.15 44.65
CA TYR A 1016 -13.55 -4.46 43.86
C TYR A 1016 -14.96 -4.67 44.43
N GLY A 1017 -15.65 -3.58 44.76
CA GLY A 1017 -17.07 -3.57 45.10
C GLY A 1017 -17.94 -3.49 43.85
N THR A 1018 -18.85 -4.43 43.69
CA THR A 1018 -19.92 -4.37 42.66
C THR A 1018 -20.88 -3.21 42.97
N PRO A 1019 -21.69 -2.75 41.98
CA PRO A 1019 -22.75 -1.76 42.21
C PRO A 1019 -23.76 -2.15 43.30
N ALA A 1020 -23.90 -3.45 43.62
CA ALA A 1020 -24.74 -3.96 44.69
C ALA A 1020 -24.08 -3.91 46.09
N GLY A 1021 -22.89 -3.32 46.24
CA GLY A 1021 -22.15 -3.25 47.51
C GLY A 1021 -21.44 -4.56 47.91
N VAL A 1022 -21.48 -5.58 47.05
CA VAL A 1022 -20.89 -6.91 47.31
C VAL A 1022 -19.50 -6.99 46.66
N ARG A 1023 -18.52 -7.57 47.36
CA ARG A 1023 -17.15 -7.78 46.86
C ARG A 1023 -17.13 -8.79 45.71
N ALA A 1024 -16.50 -8.43 44.59
CA ALA A 1024 -16.34 -9.29 43.42
C ALA A 1024 -15.29 -10.40 43.63
N THR A 1025 -15.45 -11.50 42.89
CA THR A 1025 -14.57 -12.67 42.84
C THR A 1025 -14.47 -13.19 41.40
N GLY A 1026 -13.37 -13.85 41.04
CA GLY A 1026 -13.12 -14.31 39.67
C GLY A 1026 -12.81 -13.18 38.70
N TRP A 1027 -13.09 -13.40 37.41
CA TRP A 1027 -12.92 -12.41 36.35
C TRP A 1027 -13.96 -11.27 36.46
N VAL A 1028 -13.49 -10.02 36.49
CA VAL A 1028 -14.35 -8.83 36.38
C VAL A 1028 -13.86 -7.93 35.25
N ALA A 1029 -14.80 -7.35 34.51
CA ALA A 1029 -14.53 -6.28 33.56
C ALA A 1029 -14.86 -4.93 34.19
N VAL A 1030 -13.89 -4.01 34.26
CA VAL A 1030 -14.06 -2.65 34.80
C VAL A 1030 -13.49 -1.67 33.78
N GLY A 1031 -14.32 -0.76 33.27
CA GLY A 1031 -13.90 0.20 32.24
C GLY A 1031 -13.34 -0.43 30.96
N GLY A 1032 -13.86 -1.61 30.57
CA GLY A 1032 -13.36 -2.38 29.43
C GLY A 1032 -12.07 -3.17 29.67
N THR A 1033 -11.45 -3.03 30.85
CA THR A 1033 -10.25 -3.78 31.25
C THR A 1033 -10.64 -4.98 32.12
N TRP A 1034 -10.05 -6.15 31.86
CA TRP A 1034 -10.25 -7.36 32.67
C TRP A 1034 -9.27 -7.42 33.85
N TYR A 1035 -9.77 -7.89 34.99
CA TYR A 1035 -9.02 -8.13 36.22
C TYR A 1035 -9.43 -9.48 36.81
N TYR A 1036 -8.53 -10.14 37.55
CA TYR A 1036 -8.85 -11.37 38.27
C TYR A 1036 -8.81 -11.14 39.78
N LEU A 1037 -9.96 -11.29 40.45
CA LEU A 1037 -10.07 -11.34 41.90
C LEU A 1037 -9.99 -12.80 42.35
N ASP A 1038 -9.16 -13.07 43.34
CA ASP A 1038 -8.99 -14.38 43.94
C ASP A 1038 -10.35 -14.97 44.42
N PRO A 1039 -10.79 -16.15 43.96
CA PRO A 1039 -12.14 -16.64 44.23
C PRO A 1039 -12.49 -16.87 45.71
N ALA A 1040 -11.50 -17.11 46.58
CA ALA A 1040 -11.72 -17.34 48.00
C ALA A 1040 -11.71 -16.03 48.82
N THR A 1041 -10.85 -15.08 48.45
CA THR A 1041 -10.60 -13.86 49.26
C THR A 1041 -11.14 -12.57 48.65
N GLY A 1042 -11.42 -12.55 47.35
CA GLY A 1042 -11.74 -11.35 46.56
C GLY A 1042 -10.53 -10.44 46.28
N ALA A 1043 -9.32 -10.84 46.68
CA ALA A 1043 -8.11 -10.03 46.51
C ALA A 1043 -7.64 -10.00 45.05
N MET A 1044 -7.33 -8.81 44.53
CA MET A 1044 -6.85 -8.62 43.16
C MET A 1044 -5.51 -9.31 42.94
N ARG A 1045 -5.43 -10.16 41.91
CA ARG A 1045 -4.22 -10.90 41.55
C ARG A 1045 -3.36 -10.10 40.57
N ILE A 1046 -2.04 -10.24 40.74
CA ILE A 1046 -1.00 -9.73 39.84
C ILE A 1046 -0.03 -10.88 39.50
N GLY A 1047 0.68 -10.77 38.38
CA GLY A 1047 1.53 -11.84 37.86
C GLY A 1047 0.74 -12.94 37.14
N TRP A 1048 1.32 -14.15 37.07
CA TRP A 1048 0.67 -15.29 36.44
C TRP A 1048 -0.47 -15.85 37.29
N VAL A 1049 -1.60 -16.13 36.64
CA VAL A 1049 -2.76 -16.87 37.18
C VAL A 1049 -3.05 -18.04 36.24
N ASN A 1050 -3.26 -19.23 36.81
CA ASN A 1050 -3.87 -20.34 36.09
C ASN A 1050 -5.36 -20.39 36.47
N ASP A 1051 -6.24 -20.30 35.49
CA ASP A 1051 -7.68 -20.54 35.64
C ASP A 1051 -8.05 -21.78 34.83
N ARG A 1052 -8.40 -22.86 35.55
CA ARG A 1052 -8.85 -24.15 34.99
C ARG A 1052 -7.93 -24.73 33.89
N GLY A 1053 -6.62 -24.59 34.05
CA GLY A 1053 -5.60 -25.08 33.12
C GLY A 1053 -5.06 -24.00 32.18
N THR A 1054 -5.81 -22.96 31.88
CA THR A 1054 -5.36 -21.84 31.02
C THR A 1054 -4.56 -20.83 31.83
N TRP A 1055 -3.41 -20.41 31.32
CA TRP A 1055 -2.57 -19.37 31.94
C TRP A 1055 -2.91 -17.98 31.42
N TYR A 1056 -2.92 -17.01 32.33
CA TYR A 1056 -3.14 -15.59 32.08
C TYR A 1056 -2.10 -14.78 32.86
N PHE A 1057 -1.74 -13.59 32.37
CA PHE A 1057 -0.88 -12.67 33.12
C PHE A 1057 -1.64 -11.39 33.47
N LEU A 1058 -1.52 -10.94 34.72
CA LEU A 1058 -2.05 -9.69 35.22
C LEU A 1058 -0.88 -8.74 35.51
N HIS A 1059 -0.91 -7.53 34.96
CA HIS A 1059 0.11 -6.51 35.23
C HIS A 1059 0.10 -6.05 36.70
N GLY A 1060 1.07 -5.24 37.13
CA GLY A 1060 1.14 -4.72 38.51
C GLY A 1060 -0.07 -3.86 38.95
N SER A 1061 -0.90 -3.43 38.00
CA SER A 1061 -2.20 -2.78 38.23
C SER A 1061 -3.39 -3.76 38.34
N GLY A 1062 -3.16 -5.07 38.23
CA GLY A 1062 -4.18 -6.11 38.14
C GLY A 1062 -4.82 -6.27 36.76
N ALA A 1063 -4.53 -5.36 35.81
CA ALA A 1063 -5.07 -5.41 34.45
C ALA A 1063 -4.49 -6.61 33.68
N MET A 1064 -5.36 -7.36 33.01
CA MET A 1064 -5.01 -8.52 32.19
C MET A 1064 -4.17 -8.12 30.96
N ALA A 1065 -3.07 -8.83 30.74
CA ALA A 1065 -2.21 -8.67 29.58
C ALA A 1065 -2.82 -9.36 28.34
N THR A 1066 -2.71 -8.71 27.19
CA THR A 1066 -2.97 -9.27 25.87
C THR A 1066 -1.82 -8.90 24.92
N GLY A 1067 -1.61 -9.70 23.88
CA GLY A 1067 -0.51 -9.52 22.94
C GLY A 1067 0.86 -9.97 23.47
N TRP A 1068 1.93 -9.30 23.03
CA TRP A 1068 3.31 -9.64 23.40
C TRP A 1068 3.68 -9.13 24.79
N LEU A 1069 3.96 -10.06 25.71
CA LEU A 1069 4.47 -9.79 27.06
C LEU A 1069 5.95 -10.15 27.16
N ASN A 1070 6.77 -9.26 27.73
CA ASN A 1070 8.17 -9.53 28.05
C ASN A 1070 8.36 -9.60 29.57
N LEU A 1071 8.82 -10.75 30.07
CA LEU A 1071 9.19 -10.95 31.48
C LEU A 1071 10.68 -11.28 31.56
N GLY A 1072 11.49 -10.32 32.02
CA GLY A 1072 12.93 -10.53 32.26
C GLY A 1072 13.77 -10.86 31.03
N GLY A 1073 13.28 -10.56 29.82
CA GLY A 1073 13.90 -10.94 28.54
C GLY A 1073 13.18 -12.09 27.82
N THR A 1074 12.37 -12.88 28.52
CA THR A 1074 11.56 -13.95 27.92
C THR A 1074 10.24 -13.38 27.39
N TRP A 1075 9.94 -13.64 26.12
CA TRP A 1075 8.68 -13.22 25.49
C TRP A 1075 7.61 -14.32 25.58
N TYR A 1076 6.36 -13.88 25.72
CA TYR A 1076 5.16 -14.71 25.74
C TYR A 1076 4.10 -14.04 24.84
N TRP A 1077 3.28 -14.83 24.16
CA TRP A 1077 2.08 -14.32 23.48
C TRP A 1077 0.84 -14.65 24.30
N LEU A 1078 0.04 -13.63 24.62
CA LEU A 1078 -1.29 -13.75 25.19
C LEU A 1078 -2.30 -13.44 24.08
N GLU A 1079 -3.26 -14.32 23.84
CA GLU A 1079 -4.31 -14.11 22.85
C GLU A 1079 -5.22 -12.92 23.24
N GLY A 1080 -6.15 -12.53 22.37
CA GLY A 1080 -7.12 -11.45 22.66
C GLY A 1080 -8.01 -11.70 23.89
N SER A 1081 -8.12 -12.96 24.34
CA SER A 1081 -8.78 -13.38 25.58
C SER A 1081 -7.88 -13.32 26.82
N GLY A 1082 -6.61 -12.95 26.69
CA GLY A 1082 -5.57 -13.01 27.73
C GLY A 1082 -4.96 -14.38 27.95
N ALA A 1083 -5.44 -15.42 27.26
CA ALA A 1083 -4.93 -16.78 27.37
C ALA A 1083 -3.53 -16.92 26.76
N MET A 1084 -2.59 -17.53 27.49
CA MET A 1084 -1.22 -17.75 27.05
C MET A 1084 -1.14 -18.81 25.94
N ALA A 1085 -0.51 -18.44 24.82
CA ALA A 1085 -0.34 -19.33 23.68
C ALA A 1085 0.88 -20.26 23.80
N THR A 1086 0.75 -21.44 23.21
CA THR A 1086 1.80 -22.45 23.05
C THR A 1086 1.74 -23.03 21.63
N GLY A 1087 2.87 -23.53 21.12
CA GLY A 1087 3.02 -23.98 19.73
C GLY A 1087 3.24 -22.84 18.74
N TRP A 1088 3.01 -23.11 17.46
CA TRP A 1088 3.12 -22.11 16.39
C TRP A 1088 2.02 -21.05 16.46
N ARG A 1089 2.38 -19.78 16.22
CA ARG A 1089 1.44 -18.64 16.08
C ARG A 1089 1.85 -17.71 14.95
N TRP A 1090 0.87 -17.27 14.16
CA TRP A 1090 1.03 -16.23 13.15
C TRP A 1090 0.63 -14.88 13.74
N VAL A 1091 1.60 -13.99 13.94
CA VAL A 1091 1.39 -12.71 14.63
C VAL A 1091 2.00 -11.58 13.82
N GLY A 1092 1.18 -10.61 13.39
CA GLY A 1092 1.66 -9.42 12.69
C GLY A 1092 2.46 -9.68 11.41
N GLY A 1093 2.14 -10.76 10.68
CA GLY A 1093 2.79 -11.10 9.41
C GLY A 1093 4.02 -12.02 9.51
N ALA A 1094 4.27 -12.66 10.66
CA ALA A 1094 5.31 -13.67 10.80
C ALA A 1094 4.89 -14.84 11.69
N TRP A 1095 5.49 -16.02 11.48
CA TRP A 1095 5.38 -17.17 12.37
C TRP A 1095 6.32 -17.04 13.56
N TYR A 1096 5.85 -17.45 14.74
CA TYR A 1096 6.60 -17.56 15.98
C TYR A 1096 6.31 -18.93 16.59
N TYR A 1097 7.28 -19.52 17.28
CA TYR A 1097 7.07 -20.74 18.06
C TYR A 1097 7.14 -20.41 19.55
N LEU A 1098 6.09 -20.75 20.28
CA LEU A 1098 6.03 -20.68 21.74
C LEU A 1098 6.20 -22.10 22.29
N HIS A 1099 7.16 -22.31 23.20
CA HIS A 1099 7.33 -23.59 23.88
C HIS A 1099 6.11 -23.92 24.77
N GLY A 1100 6.04 -25.15 25.32
CA GLY A 1100 4.95 -25.56 26.22
C GLY A 1100 4.82 -24.71 27.50
N SER A 1101 5.86 -23.96 27.86
CA SER A 1101 5.87 -22.96 28.94
C SER A 1101 5.36 -21.57 28.52
N GLY A 1102 4.93 -21.40 27.26
CA GLY A 1102 4.57 -20.11 26.65
C GLY A 1102 5.77 -19.25 26.23
N ALA A 1103 7.00 -19.63 26.59
CA ALA A 1103 8.21 -18.90 26.25
C ALA A 1103 8.51 -18.99 24.74
N MET A 1104 8.74 -17.84 24.11
CA MET A 1104 9.06 -17.72 22.67
C MET A 1104 10.45 -18.25 22.35
N ALA A 1105 10.55 -19.10 21.33
CA ALA A 1105 11.80 -19.64 20.82
C ALA A 1105 12.62 -18.60 20.03
N VAL A 1106 13.94 -18.70 20.12
CA VAL A 1106 14.92 -17.95 19.33
C VAL A 1106 16.09 -18.87 18.96
N GLY A 1107 16.71 -18.66 17.80
CA GLY A 1107 17.72 -19.57 17.26
C GLY A 1107 17.12 -20.83 16.63
N TRP A 1108 17.91 -21.91 16.59
CA TRP A 1108 17.45 -23.21 16.09
C TRP A 1108 16.49 -23.89 17.06
N ALA A 1109 15.31 -24.27 16.59
CA ALA A 1109 14.31 -25.05 17.33
C ALA A 1109 13.98 -26.33 16.56
N ASN A 1110 14.05 -27.48 17.23
CA ASN A 1110 13.51 -28.74 16.71
C ASN A 1110 12.06 -28.85 17.17
N VAL A 1111 11.12 -28.97 16.22
CA VAL A 1111 9.70 -29.11 16.47
C VAL A 1111 9.19 -30.33 15.70
N GLY A 1112 8.86 -31.39 16.43
CA GLY A 1112 8.35 -32.64 15.83
C GLY A 1112 9.39 -33.40 14.99
N GLY A 1113 10.68 -33.23 15.25
CA GLY A 1113 11.77 -33.81 14.45
C GLY A 1113 12.34 -32.85 13.41
N THR A 1114 11.53 -31.92 12.91
CA THR A 1114 11.93 -30.92 11.92
C THR A 1114 12.65 -29.74 12.58
N TRP A 1115 13.77 -29.31 11.99
CA TRP A 1115 14.48 -28.09 12.42
C TRP A 1115 13.91 -26.84 11.75
N TYR A 1116 13.75 -25.80 12.55
CA TYR A 1116 13.36 -24.45 12.15
C TYR A 1116 14.35 -23.44 12.75
N TYR A 1117 14.50 -22.27 12.14
CA TYR A 1117 15.23 -21.17 12.74
C TYR A 1117 14.30 -19.99 13.04
N LEU A 1118 14.34 -19.50 14.27
CA LEU A 1118 13.67 -18.29 14.70
C LEU A 1118 14.75 -17.19 14.84
N HIS A 1119 14.57 -16.04 14.19
CA HIS A 1119 15.46 -14.89 14.37
C HIS A 1119 15.43 -14.38 15.83
N GLY A 1120 16.34 -13.48 16.21
CA GLY A 1120 16.40 -12.92 17.57
C GLY A 1120 15.14 -12.15 18.02
N SER A 1121 14.19 -11.89 17.12
CA SER A 1121 12.86 -11.36 17.43
C SER A 1121 11.78 -12.44 17.59
N GLY A 1122 12.13 -13.73 17.53
CA GLY A 1122 11.22 -14.88 17.53
C GLY A 1122 10.55 -15.22 16.20
N ALA A 1123 10.75 -14.38 15.18
CA ALA A 1123 10.14 -14.57 13.86
C ALA A 1123 10.87 -15.67 13.07
N MET A 1124 10.12 -16.61 12.51
CA MET A 1124 10.61 -17.74 11.73
C MET A 1124 11.32 -17.29 10.44
N ALA A 1125 12.48 -17.87 10.16
CA ALA A 1125 13.24 -17.67 8.94
C ALA A 1125 12.74 -18.54 7.78
N THR A 1126 12.84 -18.03 6.56
CA THR A 1126 12.64 -18.75 5.30
C THR A 1126 13.74 -18.33 4.31
N GLY A 1127 14.01 -19.14 3.29
CA GLY A 1127 15.08 -18.91 2.31
C GLY A 1127 16.48 -19.20 2.86
N TRP A 1128 17.50 -18.56 2.27
CA TRP A 1128 18.90 -18.73 2.66
C TRP A 1128 19.22 -18.00 3.97
N LEU A 1129 19.66 -18.77 4.98
CA LEU A 1129 20.14 -18.29 6.27
C LEU A 1129 21.65 -18.52 6.39
N ARG A 1130 22.41 -17.49 6.77
CA ARG A 1130 23.80 -17.65 7.20
C ARG A 1130 23.90 -17.59 8.72
N THR A 1131 24.40 -18.64 9.36
CA THR A 1131 24.62 -18.70 10.81
C THR A 1131 25.76 -19.67 11.14
N GLY A 1132 26.45 -19.47 12.26
CA GLY A 1132 27.63 -20.31 12.63
C GLY A 1132 28.75 -20.34 11.58
N GLY A 1133 28.81 -19.38 10.67
CA GLY A 1133 29.73 -19.33 9.51
C GLY A 1133 29.19 -20.01 8.25
N ALA A 1134 28.39 -21.06 8.39
CA ALA A 1134 27.77 -21.82 7.31
C ALA A 1134 26.50 -21.17 6.74
N TRP A 1135 26.09 -21.62 5.55
CA TRP A 1135 24.79 -21.35 4.95
C TRP A 1135 23.85 -22.53 5.17
N TYR A 1136 22.56 -22.24 5.28
CA TYR A 1136 21.46 -23.18 5.43
C TYR A 1136 20.30 -22.69 4.56
N TYR A 1137 19.45 -23.59 4.08
CA TYR A 1137 18.20 -23.20 3.43
C TYR A 1137 16.99 -23.63 4.28
N LEU A 1138 16.04 -22.72 4.45
CA LEU A 1138 14.74 -22.99 5.07
C LEU A 1138 13.67 -22.89 3.97
N HIS A 1139 12.83 -23.91 3.82
CA HIS A 1139 11.70 -23.88 2.89
C HIS A 1139 10.68 -22.80 3.27
N GLY A 1140 9.68 -22.53 2.43
CA GLY A 1140 8.61 -21.56 2.72
C GLY A 1140 7.80 -21.86 3.99
N SER A 1141 7.82 -23.13 4.45
CA SER A 1141 7.27 -23.59 5.73
C SER A 1141 8.20 -23.34 6.94
N GLY A 1142 9.39 -22.78 6.73
CA GLY A 1142 10.46 -22.62 7.73
C GLY A 1142 11.26 -23.88 8.04
N ALA A 1143 10.88 -25.03 7.48
CA ALA A 1143 11.58 -26.30 7.67
C ALA A 1143 12.96 -26.27 7.00
N MET A 1144 13.99 -26.72 7.71
CA MET A 1144 15.37 -26.80 7.22
C MET A 1144 15.54 -27.86 6.13
N ALA A 1145 16.11 -27.47 4.99
CA ALA A 1145 16.42 -28.37 3.89
C ALA A 1145 17.65 -29.25 4.18
N THR A 1146 17.62 -30.48 3.68
CA THR A 1146 18.75 -31.42 3.62
C THR A 1146 18.73 -32.15 2.29
N GLY A 1147 19.88 -32.64 1.82
CA GLY A 1147 20.03 -33.27 0.50
C GLY A 1147 20.15 -32.26 -0.64
N TRP A 1148 19.77 -32.68 -1.85
CA TRP A 1148 19.80 -31.86 -3.05
C TRP A 1148 18.60 -30.90 -3.12
N LEU A 1149 18.87 -29.64 -3.42
CA LEU A 1149 17.89 -28.55 -3.50
C LEU A 1149 18.03 -27.84 -4.85
N ASN A 1150 16.93 -27.73 -5.60
CA ASN A 1150 16.86 -26.93 -6.83
C ASN A 1150 16.16 -25.59 -6.55
N LEU A 1151 16.82 -24.48 -6.85
CA LEU A 1151 16.27 -23.13 -6.80
C LEU A 1151 16.42 -22.48 -8.17
N GLY A 1152 15.31 -22.31 -8.90
CA GLY A 1152 15.30 -21.63 -10.19
C GLY A 1152 16.22 -22.26 -11.26
N GLY A 1153 16.36 -23.59 -11.25
CA GLY A 1153 17.28 -24.32 -12.14
C GLY A 1153 18.71 -24.46 -11.60
N THR A 1154 19.07 -23.73 -10.53
CA THR A 1154 20.37 -23.88 -9.86
C THR A 1154 20.28 -24.92 -8.75
N TRP A 1155 21.09 -25.96 -8.85
CA TRP A 1155 21.20 -27.00 -7.83
C TRP A 1155 22.20 -26.62 -6.73
N TYR A 1156 21.87 -27.00 -5.50
CA TYR A 1156 22.67 -26.86 -4.28
C TYR A 1156 22.61 -28.18 -3.50
N TYR A 1157 23.59 -28.45 -2.63
CA TYR A 1157 23.54 -29.57 -1.70
C TYR A 1157 23.65 -29.10 -0.24
N LEU A 1158 22.75 -29.59 0.61
CA LEU A 1158 22.75 -29.38 2.05
C LEU A 1158 23.07 -30.70 2.74
N TYR A 1159 24.08 -30.73 3.63
CA TYR A 1159 24.38 -31.91 4.44
C TYR A 1159 23.21 -32.26 5.39
N GLY A 1160 23.25 -33.43 6.02
CA GLY A 1160 22.23 -33.83 7.03
C GLY A 1160 22.15 -32.89 8.25
N SER A 1161 23.15 -32.03 8.46
CA SER A 1161 23.14 -30.93 9.43
C SER A 1161 22.46 -29.64 8.92
N GLY A 1162 21.96 -29.63 7.68
CA GLY A 1162 21.43 -28.46 6.98
C GLY A 1162 22.47 -27.51 6.40
N ALA A 1163 23.76 -27.71 6.70
CA ALA A 1163 24.83 -26.86 6.21
C ALA A 1163 25.08 -27.08 4.70
N MET A 1164 25.20 -25.99 3.95
CA MET A 1164 25.44 -26.01 2.49
C MET A 1164 26.87 -26.44 2.15
N ALA A 1165 27.00 -27.36 1.18
CA ALA A 1165 28.27 -27.69 0.55
C ALA A 1165 28.72 -26.53 -0.37
N ALA A 1166 29.98 -26.12 -0.26
CA ALA A 1166 30.61 -25.12 -1.12
C ALA A 1166 32.09 -25.44 -1.33
N SER A 1167 32.61 -25.11 -2.51
CA SER A 1167 33.97 -25.42 -2.98
C SER A 1167 34.36 -26.90 -2.77
N THR A 1168 33.45 -27.84 -3.06
CA THR A 1168 33.61 -29.26 -2.70
C THR A 1168 32.79 -30.21 -3.58
N TRP A 1169 33.13 -31.50 -3.58
CA TRP A 1169 32.50 -32.54 -4.40
C TRP A 1169 31.33 -33.25 -3.68
N VAL A 1170 30.12 -32.94 -4.14
CA VAL A 1170 28.81 -33.64 -4.02
C VAL A 1170 28.77 -35.07 -4.59
N GLY A 1171 29.76 -35.93 -4.32
CA GLY A 1171 29.92 -37.17 -5.08
C GLY A 1171 30.39 -36.88 -6.51
N ASP A 1172 29.61 -37.22 -7.53
CA ASP A 1172 29.94 -36.97 -8.94
C ASP A 1172 29.77 -35.50 -9.39
N TYR A 1173 29.35 -34.60 -8.50
CA TYR A 1173 28.96 -33.20 -8.80
C TYR A 1173 29.79 -32.22 -7.99
N TYR A 1174 30.24 -31.10 -8.58
CA TYR A 1174 30.98 -30.08 -7.84
C TYR A 1174 30.10 -28.89 -7.44
N LEU A 1175 30.13 -28.50 -6.17
CA LEU A 1175 29.49 -27.29 -5.67
C LEU A 1175 30.56 -26.18 -5.60
N THR A 1176 30.29 -25.07 -6.28
CA THR A 1176 31.19 -23.91 -6.35
C THR A 1176 31.25 -23.13 -5.03
N GLY A 1177 32.03 -22.03 -4.98
CA GLY A 1177 32.14 -21.19 -3.78
C GLY A 1177 30.85 -20.49 -3.34
N SER A 1178 29.84 -20.40 -4.22
CA SER A 1178 28.48 -19.95 -3.88
C SER A 1178 27.54 -21.09 -3.46
N GLY A 1179 28.02 -22.33 -3.46
CA GLY A 1179 27.24 -23.55 -3.25
C GLY A 1179 26.43 -24.01 -4.47
N ALA A 1180 26.41 -23.23 -5.55
CA ALA A 1180 25.76 -23.62 -6.80
C ALA A 1180 26.55 -24.74 -7.49
N MET A 1181 25.84 -25.74 -8.01
CA MET A 1181 26.40 -26.85 -8.79
C MET A 1181 27.00 -26.34 -10.09
N ALA A 1182 28.23 -26.73 -10.37
CA ALA A 1182 28.94 -26.40 -11.60
C ALA A 1182 28.41 -27.21 -12.78
N THR A 1183 28.20 -26.58 -13.93
CA THR A 1183 27.86 -27.24 -15.21
C THR A 1183 28.73 -26.70 -16.34
N ASN A 1184 28.96 -27.52 -17.38
CA ASN A 1184 29.70 -27.21 -18.61
C ASN A 1184 31.15 -26.68 -18.47
N THR A 1185 31.73 -26.72 -17.27
CA THR A 1185 32.97 -26.01 -16.89
C THR A 1185 34.08 -26.94 -16.37
N TRP A 1186 35.26 -26.37 -16.10
CA TRP A 1186 36.43 -27.08 -15.58
C TRP A 1186 36.67 -26.79 -14.09
N ILE A 1187 36.85 -27.84 -13.31
CA ILE A 1187 37.12 -27.82 -11.87
C ILE A 1187 38.49 -28.47 -11.64
N GLY A 1188 39.55 -27.67 -11.77
CA GLY A 1188 40.92 -28.19 -11.80
C GLY A 1188 41.13 -29.12 -13.01
N PRO A 1189 41.63 -30.37 -12.81
CA PRO A 1189 41.84 -31.31 -13.90
C PRO A 1189 40.55 -32.01 -14.40
N TRP A 1190 39.40 -31.78 -13.75
CA TRP A 1190 38.14 -32.46 -14.08
C TRP A 1190 37.20 -31.53 -14.84
N ARG A 1191 36.44 -32.05 -15.80
CA ARG A 1191 35.37 -31.30 -16.50
C ARG A 1191 34.00 -31.79 -16.05
N VAL A 1192 33.04 -30.88 -15.82
CA VAL A 1192 31.64 -31.22 -15.55
C VAL A 1192 30.76 -30.97 -16.78
N GLY A 1193 29.81 -31.88 -17.02
CA GLY A 1193 28.88 -31.85 -18.14
C GLY A 1193 27.74 -30.83 -17.98
N ALA A 1194 26.80 -30.82 -18.93
CA ALA A 1194 25.60 -29.98 -18.86
C ALA A 1194 24.64 -30.38 -17.74
N ASP A 1195 24.67 -31.66 -17.35
CA ASP A 1195 24.03 -32.24 -16.18
C ASP A 1195 24.78 -31.96 -14.85
N GLY A 1196 25.96 -31.33 -14.94
CA GLY A 1196 26.86 -31.05 -13.81
C GLY A 1196 27.68 -32.22 -13.31
N ARG A 1197 27.55 -33.40 -13.94
CA ARG A 1197 28.29 -34.61 -13.56
C ARG A 1197 29.71 -34.54 -14.11
N TRP A 1198 30.70 -35.02 -13.36
CA TRP A 1198 32.07 -35.09 -13.89
C TRP A 1198 32.18 -36.07 -15.06
N ILE A 1199 33.01 -35.69 -16.03
CA ILE A 1199 33.39 -36.47 -17.20
C ILE A 1199 34.86 -36.88 -16.99
N ARG A 1200 35.18 -38.14 -17.32
CA ARG A 1200 36.54 -38.68 -17.32
C ARG A 1200 37.31 -38.31 -18.59
#